data_AF-Q4CMI5-F1
#
_entry.id   AF-Q4CMI5-F1
#
_cell.length_a   1.000
_cell.length_b   1.000
_cell.length_c   1.000
_cell.angle_alpha   90.00
_cell.angle_beta   90.00
_cell.angle_gamma   90.00
#
_symmetry.space_group_name_H-M   'P 1'
#
loop_
_entity.id
_entity.type
_entity.pdbx_description
1 polymer ?
#
loop_
_entity_poly.entity_id
_entity_poly.type
_entity_poly.pdbx_seq_one_letter_code
_entity_poly.pdbx_strand_id
1 'polypeptide(L)'
;AVVLRLRGGTVDRAITVGRAVDTVLMDGVSITNGVAVVFDVAAMLPGALRIELRNCVCDGGAQIYVRGYSGEPASDRSLEVSVSGLSGSYCSLVFVDNLPEHTNVTVRDSTIVTAGPMHYSQLSGLTDAVASPLVLHATSLLQTQLRVSNTVLRSLHAGGSAVYVGGGVDLLSSAVVLDGVLLEALGGPTAFAMRVASSSRLSLRSHSVFSVTNVSVVSSGGGLVLGERLAVFDSVLRFVGVEGSVASSLVHCDGGTVGDGGWLDLRDVWAVGEASSVASLSGVTLSGGAVSIARCAATGVTLVFGLAVTSGVVWVQCNRAGGRVLQSSGDYRMAGLPSVSVVPCNGCAAALACFDALTASFSDCVCGCRAGGVGEACLPFDVPPARAGGGGGGAEGCVSGVTLTESVTVGGGRATACFDSVLFSGPITVAVDLRSMDAFADALNVTLRHCVLAGGAQLRIGGLSDSTARPMPHALVNMTNVTSLEGTIVLHGAMPPNSSVLLANSTLRATVGGSQYVSITPGLTGYRYGPAVVLDGVRLLSTRFVMTRSTLVCGGGSCAAILVERGLVVNLFSVFYMDNCAVVSRANVMYALVSDLRVGGGSVFSIQNSSWSAPSSKFHESACVFRDVVVDGGSVLQIVSSNFRLGFAMLMAKTLTVTDGSWLVHRNNEFRTAYVVYVDKENSLAFRDQSVWSIIDNKLTYGSYSSTIVRMTNDWSPPSDSRPTIYGMCNEAKGSPVTDYQEKLNIGTPVTVLDCGACTVDAVCFAARTSSISGCACVCAAGGYGDTCLPAAVPDGLGPLPLSDATDTEFRCVHGGSISSVGDPDPGVRGLCFVNVTFTAAIVLDLLHFDAPQQTLNITLLQCVLVGLSVRGSGARVHVNVTSSILDSGALEFKGDFGASSQILVVGSTLVTTWSHAIAFPEFSFGATSTLLLLDNRIEGNRYALHFPVVVVVDGGGIIVKGNVLRTAGNKGVESSVCVHAVDVKNGGYFDVENNAMSAVVGVWFVKMATVSTAGLLRVADCTFIGKKYFFDPALVYLSNSLILQGGAQWRVEGNNVSAASVLSISHPQQKIRLSGSGTTVV
;
A
#
# COMPACT_ATOMS: atom_id res chain seq x y z
N ALA A 1 -25.73 56.17 10.08
CA ALA A 1 -24.88 55.04 10.47
C ALA A 1 -23.68 54.99 9.53
N VAL A 2 -22.48 54.74 10.04
CA VAL A 2 -21.25 54.73 9.24
C VAL A 2 -20.83 53.28 8.98
N VAL A 3 -20.76 52.91 7.71
CA VAL A 3 -20.15 51.63 7.31
C VAL A 3 -18.64 51.81 7.26
N LEU A 4 -17.90 51.11 8.12
CA LEU A 4 -16.44 51.05 8.04
C LEU A 4 -16.04 49.96 7.03
N ARG A 5 -15.41 50.35 5.91
CA ARG A 5 -14.86 49.40 4.93
C ARG A 5 -13.35 49.58 4.81
N LEU A 6 -12.60 48.53 5.12
CA LEU A 6 -11.16 48.46 4.89
C LEU A 6 -10.90 47.34 3.89
N ARG A 7 -10.30 47.69 2.75
CA ARG A 7 -9.91 46.74 1.71
C ARG A 7 -8.40 46.83 1.50
N GLY A 8 -7.68 45.73 1.72
CA GLY A 8 -6.23 45.73 1.70
C GLY A 8 -5.59 46.54 2.83
N GLY A 9 -4.29 46.78 2.69
CA GLY A 9 -3.51 47.59 3.61
C GLY A 9 -3.09 46.87 4.90
N THR A 10 -2.39 47.60 5.76
CA THR A 10 -1.85 47.08 7.02
C THR A 10 -2.38 47.89 8.21
N VAL A 11 -2.86 47.19 9.23
CA VAL A 11 -3.17 47.73 10.55
C VAL A 11 -2.02 47.36 11.48
N ASP A 12 -1.22 48.36 11.83
CA ASP A 12 -0.01 48.25 12.66
C ASP A 12 -0.11 49.04 13.97
N ARG A 13 -1.28 49.63 14.24
CA ARG A 13 -1.65 50.31 15.48
C ARG A 13 -2.96 49.74 16.01
N ALA A 14 -3.13 49.75 17.33
CA ALA A 14 -4.38 49.29 17.95
C ALA A 14 -5.56 50.15 17.50
N ILE A 15 -6.67 49.52 17.15
CA ILE A 15 -7.90 50.18 16.69
C ILE A 15 -9.06 49.69 17.54
N THR A 16 -9.89 50.61 18.04
CA THR A 16 -11.19 50.28 18.62
C THR A 16 -12.28 50.86 17.73
N VAL A 17 -13.11 49.99 17.17
CA VAL A 17 -14.25 50.33 16.32
C VAL A 17 -15.51 50.18 17.16
N GLY A 18 -16.31 51.24 17.23
CA GLY A 18 -17.54 51.25 18.02
C GLY A 18 -18.44 52.43 17.62
N ARG A 19 -18.18 53.61 18.17
CA ARG A 19 -19.07 54.79 18.04
C ARG A 19 -19.47 55.10 16.60
N ALA A 20 -20.78 55.24 16.39
CA ALA A 20 -21.43 55.60 15.12
C ALA A 20 -21.29 54.58 13.97
N VAL A 21 -20.73 53.39 14.23
CA VAL A 21 -20.60 52.29 13.27
C VAL A 21 -21.71 51.28 13.50
N ASP A 22 -22.34 50.80 12.41
CA ASP A 22 -23.29 49.68 12.41
C ASP A 22 -22.76 48.47 11.63
N THR A 23 -21.96 48.72 10.58
CA THR A 23 -21.37 47.69 9.72
C THR A 23 -19.86 47.87 9.61
N VAL A 24 -19.11 46.79 9.80
CA VAL A 24 -17.66 46.68 9.55
C VAL A 24 -17.41 45.63 8.48
N LEU A 25 -16.63 45.99 7.47
CA LEU A 25 -16.12 45.08 6.45
C LEU A 25 -14.61 45.25 6.33
N MET A 26 -13.85 44.24 6.70
CA MET A 26 -12.41 44.13 6.46
C MET A 26 -12.18 43.03 5.42
N ASP A 27 -11.50 43.35 4.32
CA ASP A 27 -11.24 42.40 3.24
C ASP A 27 -9.77 42.51 2.79
N GLY A 28 -8.99 41.45 2.95
CA GLY A 28 -7.57 41.46 2.58
C GLY A 28 -6.68 42.33 3.46
N VAL A 29 -7.12 42.67 4.68
CA VAL A 29 -6.37 43.53 5.61
C VAL A 29 -5.32 42.71 6.36
N SER A 30 -4.09 43.23 6.47
CA SER A 30 -3.01 42.64 7.26
C SER A 30 -2.91 43.30 8.64
N ILE A 31 -3.04 42.55 9.73
CA ILE A 31 -2.97 43.04 11.11
C ILE A 31 -1.67 42.53 11.72
N THR A 32 -0.77 43.43 12.15
CA THR A 32 0.61 43.07 12.52
C THR A 32 1.07 43.79 13.80
N ASN A 33 2.35 43.67 14.17
CA ASN A 33 2.97 44.36 15.32
C ASN A 33 2.29 44.10 16.67
N GLY A 34 1.64 42.95 16.84
CA GLY A 34 1.02 42.57 18.13
C GLY A 34 -0.17 43.43 18.52
N VAL A 35 -0.78 44.16 17.58
CA VAL A 35 -1.84 45.11 17.88
C VAL A 35 -3.18 44.44 18.13
N ALA A 36 -4.00 45.09 18.96
CA ALA A 36 -5.37 44.70 19.21
C ALA A 36 -6.32 45.49 18.29
N VAL A 37 -7.13 44.77 17.52
CA VAL A 37 -8.29 45.29 16.80
C VAL A 37 -9.53 44.92 17.59
N VAL A 38 -10.23 45.90 18.14
CA VAL A 38 -11.38 45.70 19.02
C VAL A 38 -12.64 46.21 18.35
N PHE A 39 -13.59 45.31 18.10
CA PHE A 39 -14.96 45.66 17.75
C PHE A 39 -15.79 45.74 19.02
N ASP A 40 -15.97 46.94 19.54
CA ASP A 40 -16.71 47.24 20.75
C ASP A 40 -18.20 47.39 20.40
N VAL A 41 -18.92 46.26 20.44
CA VAL A 41 -20.33 46.13 20.05
C VAL A 41 -21.22 47.01 20.92
N ALA A 42 -20.89 47.16 22.21
CA ALA A 42 -21.63 48.02 23.12
C ALA A 42 -21.55 49.50 22.71
N ALA A 43 -20.41 49.93 22.14
CA ALA A 43 -20.22 51.28 21.62
C ALA A 43 -20.77 51.51 20.20
N MET A 44 -21.15 50.45 19.47
CA MET A 44 -21.78 50.53 18.14
C MET A 44 -23.21 51.09 18.21
N LEU A 45 -23.75 51.45 17.04
CA LEU A 45 -25.11 51.98 16.94
C LEU A 45 -26.16 50.94 17.40
N PRO A 46 -27.30 51.36 17.97
CA PRO A 46 -28.43 50.46 18.19
C PRO A 46 -28.99 49.88 16.89
N GLY A 47 -29.54 48.67 16.95
CA GLY A 47 -30.15 47.96 15.83
C GLY A 47 -29.35 46.74 15.37
N ALA A 48 -29.48 46.40 14.08
CA ALA A 48 -28.79 45.27 13.46
C ALA A 48 -27.33 45.63 13.11
N LEU A 49 -26.40 44.92 13.73
CA LEU A 49 -24.96 45.11 13.59
C LEU A 49 -24.35 44.02 12.72
N ARG A 50 -23.31 44.37 11.95
CA ARG A 50 -22.60 43.41 11.11
C ARG A 50 -21.09 43.64 11.14
N ILE A 51 -20.34 42.58 11.42
CA ILE A 51 -18.87 42.58 11.39
C ILE A 51 -18.43 41.47 10.44
N GLU A 52 -17.67 41.82 9.42
CA GLU A 52 -17.25 40.88 8.39
C GLU A 52 -15.76 41.01 8.09
N LEU A 53 -15.01 39.91 8.29
CA LEU A 53 -13.59 39.78 8.01
C LEU A 53 -13.41 38.73 6.91
N ARG A 54 -12.87 39.14 5.76
CA ARG A 54 -12.60 38.28 4.61
C ARG A 54 -11.12 38.31 4.26
N ASN A 55 -10.52 37.14 4.06
CA ASN A 55 -9.14 36.97 3.57
C ASN A 55 -8.11 37.85 4.32
N CYS A 56 -8.35 38.10 5.60
CA CYS A 56 -7.47 38.92 6.41
C CYS A 56 -6.26 38.09 6.85
N VAL A 57 -5.14 38.77 7.06
CA VAL A 57 -3.91 38.16 7.56
C VAL A 57 -3.62 38.74 8.93
N CYS A 58 -3.30 37.91 9.93
CA CYS A 58 -2.89 38.42 11.24
C CYS A 58 -1.57 37.76 11.69
N ASP A 59 -0.63 38.58 12.17
CA ASP A 59 0.70 38.09 12.55
C ASP A 59 1.33 38.94 13.67
N GLY A 60 2.49 38.49 14.16
CA GLY A 60 3.26 39.22 15.18
C GLY A 60 2.58 39.29 16.55
N GLY A 61 1.67 38.35 16.86
CA GLY A 61 0.90 38.35 18.10
C GLY A 61 -0.35 39.25 18.04
N ALA A 62 -0.86 39.55 16.85
CA ALA A 62 -2.05 40.35 16.66
C ALA A 62 -3.30 39.70 17.30
N GLN A 63 -4.21 40.54 17.79
CA GLN A 63 -5.39 40.11 18.54
C GLN A 63 -6.63 40.76 17.95
N ILE A 64 -7.65 39.96 17.63
CA ILE A 64 -8.92 40.45 17.07
C ILE A 64 -10.01 40.18 18.11
N TYR A 65 -10.61 41.23 18.64
CA TYR A 65 -11.64 41.16 19.68
C TYR A 65 -13.01 41.50 19.13
N VAL A 66 -14.00 40.67 19.43
CA VAL A 66 -15.42 41.04 19.41
C VAL A 66 -15.86 41.17 20.86
N ARG A 67 -16.04 42.40 21.32
CA ARG A 67 -16.39 42.71 22.72
C ARG A 67 -17.86 43.06 22.82
N GLY A 68 -18.58 42.29 23.64
CA GLY A 68 -19.99 42.51 23.98
C GLY A 68 -20.19 43.46 25.17
N TYR A 69 -21.26 43.22 25.92
CA TYR A 69 -21.67 43.96 27.10
C TYR A 69 -21.17 43.28 28.37
N SER A 70 -20.51 44.03 29.26
CA SER A 70 -20.05 43.50 30.54
C SER A 70 -21.19 43.16 31.53
N GLY A 71 -22.42 43.62 31.24
CA GLY A 71 -23.64 43.33 31.98
C GLY A 71 -24.59 42.46 31.15
N GLU A 72 -25.90 42.56 31.34
CA GLU A 72 -26.87 41.76 30.57
C GLU A 72 -26.76 41.99 29.04
N PRO A 73 -27.01 40.96 28.22
CA PRO A 73 -27.14 41.09 26.76
C PRO A 73 -28.17 42.16 26.38
N ALA A 74 -27.89 42.91 25.31
CA ALA A 74 -28.87 43.83 24.74
C ALA A 74 -29.92 43.06 23.93
N SER A 75 -31.21 43.27 24.24
CA SER A 75 -32.35 42.64 23.56
C SER A 75 -32.90 43.48 22.39
N ASP A 76 -32.53 44.76 22.30
CA ASP A 76 -32.94 45.68 21.23
C ASP A 76 -32.00 45.65 20.00
N ARG A 77 -31.06 44.70 19.96
CA ARG A 77 -30.02 44.60 18.94
C ARG A 77 -29.83 43.16 18.46
N SER A 78 -29.30 43.02 17.25
CA SER A 78 -28.80 41.75 16.72
C SER A 78 -27.40 41.95 16.14
N LEU A 79 -26.60 40.90 16.11
CA LEU A 79 -25.23 40.96 15.59
C LEU A 79 -24.94 39.80 14.64
N GLU A 80 -24.43 40.10 13.45
CA GLU A 80 -23.84 39.11 12.55
C GLU A 80 -22.32 39.29 12.51
N VAL A 81 -21.57 38.27 12.91
CA VAL A 81 -20.12 38.21 12.74
C VAL A 81 -19.77 37.12 11.73
N SER A 82 -19.02 37.47 10.70
CA SER A 82 -18.49 36.51 9.73
C SER A 82 -16.99 36.68 9.54
N VAL A 83 -16.23 35.63 9.81
CA VAL A 83 -14.79 35.55 9.60
C VAL A 83 -14.55 34.42 8.60
N SER A 84 -14.01 34.74 7.43
CA SER A 84 -13.71 33.75 6.40
C SER A 84 -12.33 33.97 5.80
N GLY A 85 -11.52 32.92 5.67
CA GLY A 85 -10.18 33.07 5.09
C GLY A 85 -9.19 33.82 5.99
N LEU A 86 -9.40 33.83 7.31
CA LEU A 86 -8.44 34.42 8.25
C LEU A 86 -7.21 33.52 8.31
N SER A 87 -6.04 34.07 8.01
CA SER A 87 -4.78 33.33 8.03
C SER A 87 -3.76 34.03 8.92
N GLY A 88 -3.03 33.28 9.74
CA GLY A 88 -2.03 33.88 10.61
C GLY A 88 -1.07 32.89 11.24
N SER A 89 0.22 33.23 11.28
CA SER A 89 1.28 32.45 11.94
C SER A 89 1.38 32.73 13.45
N TYR A 90 0.96 33.91 13.88
CA TYR A 90 0.96 34.29 15.29
C TYR A 90 -0.16 35.28 15.58
N CYS A 91 -1.33 34.75 15.92
CA CYS A 91 -2.57 35.52 16.05
C CYS A 91 -3.55 34.88 17.05
N SER A 92 -4.53 35.67 17.53
CA SER A 92 -5.65 35.18 18.33
C SER A 92 -6.95 35.92 18.00
N LEU A 93 -8.04 35.17 17.88
CA LEU A 93 -9.42 35.65 17.75
C LEU A 93 -10.13 35.47 19.09
N VAL A 94 -10.68 36.55 19.63
CA VAL A 94 -11.21 36.62 20.99
C VAL A 94 -12.64 37.12 20.99
N PHE A 95 -13.55 36.36 21.57
CA PHE A 95 -14.90 36.82 21.92
C PHE A 95 -14.95 37.02 23.43
N VAL A 96 -15.39 38.20 23.84
CA VAL A 96 -15.42 38.59 25.25
C VAL A 96 -16.73 39.29 25.60
N ASP A 97 -17.19 39.06 26.82
CA ASP A 97 -18.41 39.64 27.39
C ASP A 97 -19.69 39.20 26.65
N ASN A 98 -20.86 39.69 27.06
CA ASN A 98 -22.14 39.18 26.57
C ASN A 98 -22.49 39.79 25.21
N LEU A 99 -22.59 38.94 24.17
CA LEU A 99 -23.04 39.37 22.85
C LEU A 99 -24.55 39.71 22.89
N PRO A 100 -25.04 40.59 22.01
CA PRO A 100 -26.49 40.86 21.90
C PRO A 100 -27.33 39.59 21.74
N GLU A 101 -28.60 39.66 22.11
CA GLU A 101 -29.54 38.60 21.77
C GLU A 101 -29.60 38.38 20.25
N HIS A 102 -29.94 37.16 19.81
CA HIS A 102 -30.04 36.84 18.38
C HIS A 102 -28.75 37.08 17.59
N THR A 103 -27.59 36.80 18.18
CA THR A 103 -26.30 36.92 17.51
C THR A 103 -25.97 35.67 16.68
N ASN A 104 -25.39 35.86 15.49
CA ASN A 104 -24.84 34.79 14.66
C ASN A 104 -23.36 35.05 14.37
N VAL A 105 -22.49 34.16 14.85
CA VAL A 105 -21.04 34.19 14.62
C VAL A 105 -20.65 32.99 13.75
N THR A 106 -19.96 33.27 12.65
CA THR A 106 -19.40 32.25 11.75
C THR A 106 -17.91 32.47 11.53
N VAL A 107 -17.09 31.46 11.80
CA VAL A 107 -15.66 31.43 11.49
C VAL A 107 -15.42 30.25 10.56
N ARG A 108 -14.95 30.49 9.34
CA ARG A 108 -14.77 29.42 8.36
C ARG A 108 -13.53 29.56 7.50
N ASP A 109 -13.10 28.45 6.91
CA ASP A 109 -12.04 28.42 5.88
C ASP A 109 -10.76 29.14 6.34
N SER A 110 -10.42 29.02 7.63
CA SER A 110 -9.38 29.82 8.28
C SER A 110 -8.23 28.96 8.81
N THR A 111 -7.05 29.54 8.97
CA THR A 111 -5.88 28.90 9.60
C THR A 111 -5.25 29.87 10.58
N ILE A 112 -5.51 29.68 11.87
CA ILE A 112 -5.08 30.59 12.92
C ILE A 112 -4.06 29.85 13.79
N VAL A 113 -2.82 30.33 13.76
CA VAL A 113 -1.72 29.79 14.55
C VAL A 113 -1.34 30.78 15.64
N THR A 114 -1.12 30.29 16.85
CA THR A 114 -0.56 31.05 17.96
C THR A 114 0.79 30.43 18.34
N ALA A 115 1.87 30.97 17.78
CA ALA A 115 3.21 30.42 17.94
C ALA A 115 3.83 30.67 19.33
N GLY A 116 3.39 31.71 20.04
CA GLY A 116 3.96 32.13 21.32
C GLY A 116 2.92 32.62 22.32
N PRO A 117 3.35 33.15 23.48
CA PRO A 117 2.44 33.65 24.51
C PRO A 117 1.66 34.88 24.01
N MET A 118 0.43 35.06 24.48
CA MET A 118 -0.40 36.23 24.15
C MET A 118 -0.67 37.06 25.41
N HIS A 119 -0.56 38.37 25.28
CA HIS A 119 -0.93 39.32 26.34
C HIS A 119 -2.28 39.95 26.03
N TYR A 120 -3.35 39.39 26.60
CA TYR A 120 -4.70 39.88 26.41
C TYR A 120 -4.99 41.12 27.28
N SER A 121 -4.40 42.26 26.93
CA SER A 121 -4.58 43.53 27.65
C SER A 121 -6.04 43.99 27.76
N GLN A 122 -6.90 43.46 26.89
CA GLN A 122 -8.32 43.79 26.81
C GLN A 122 -9.23 42.90 27.68
N LEU A 123 -8.69 41.87 28.34
CA LEU A 123 -9.43 40.94 29.20
C LEU A 123 -9.10 41.21 30.69
N SER A 124 -10.12 41.52 31.49
CA SER A 124 -9.98 41.50 32.95
C SER A 124 -10.01 40.08 33.49
N GLY A 125 -9.07 39.74 34.39
CA GLY A 125 -9.02 38.47 35.11
C GLY A 125 -8.26 37.34 34.40
N LEU A 126 -7.86 37.50 33.13
CA LEU A 126 -6.97 36.56 32.46
C LEU A 126 -5.52 36.98 32.70
N THR A 127 -4.96 36.60 33.84
CA THR A 127 -3.58 36.97 34.24
C THR A 127 -2.52 36.08 33.60
N ASP A 128 -2.88 34.84 33.25
CA ASP A 128 -1.95 33.88 32.67
C ASP A 128 -1.76 34.13 31.18
N ALA A 129 -0.52 34.03 30.70
CA ALA A 129 -0.22 34.09 29.28
C ALA A 129 -0.82 32.86 28.58
N VAL A 130 -2.00 33.01 27.98
CA VAL A 130 -2.68 31.94 27.26
C VAL A 130 -2.34 32.02 25.76
N ALA A 131 -1.58 31.07 25.25
CA ALA A 131 -1.35 30.96 23.81
C ALA A 131 -2.52 30.21 23.15
N SER A 132 -3.53 30.95 22.67
CA SER A 132 -4.71 30.34 22.03
C SER A 132 -5.20 31.08 20.79
N PRO A 133 -5.36 30.36 19.65
CA PRO A 133 -5.94 30.89 18.43
C PRO A 133 -7.38 31.39 18.57
N LEU A 134 -8.18 30.72 19.41
CA LEU A 134 -9.58 31.06 19.62
C LEU A 134 -9.88 31.12 21.13
N VAL A 135 -10.33 32.28 21.60
CA VAL A 135 -10.64 32.53 23.01
C VAL A 135 -12.10 32.93 23.17
N LEU A 136 -12.82 32.26 24.09
CA LEU A 136 -14.14 32.67 24.58
C LEU A 136 -14.00 33.06 26.07
N HIS A 137 -14.30 34.30 26.43
CA HIS A 137 -14.09 34.77 27.81
C HIS A 137 -15.29 35.54 28.36
N ALA A 138 -15.83 35.09 29.50
CA ALA A 138 -16.95 35.75 30.20
C ALA A 138 -18.18 36.00 29.30
N THR A 139 -18.47 35.07 28.38
CA THR A 139 -19.54 35.17 27.37
C THR A 139 -20.77 34.38 27.81
N SER A 140 -21.85 35.08 28.19
CA SER A 140 -23.20 34.53 28.22
C SER A 140 -23.87 34.76 26.87
N LEU A 141 -24.23 33.66 26.21
CA LEU A 141 -24.88 33.65 24.91
C LEU A 141 -26.38 33.41 25.12
N LEU A 142 -27.19 34.34 24.64
CA LEU A 142 -28.64 34.27 24.68
C LEU A 142 -29.20 34.28 23.25
N GLN A 143 -29.94 33.23 22.88
CA GLN A 143 -30.49 33.06 21.53
C GLN A 143 -29.46 33.22 20.41
N THR A 144 -28.23 32.78 20.66
CA THR A 144 -27.06 33.06 19.82
C THR A 144 -26.46 31.77 19.25
N GLN A 145 -25.90 31.84 18.03
CA GLN A 145 -25.17 30.72 17.43
C GLN A 145 -23.72 31.14 17.12
N LEU A 146 -22.75 30.37 17.61
CA LEU A 146 -21.33 30.51 17.27
C LEU A 146 -20.86 29.23 16.57
N ARG A 147 -20.49 29.34 15.30
CA ARG A 147 -20.04 28.21 14.48
C ARG A 147 -18.63 28.44 13.95
N VAL A 148 -17.75 27.48 14.19
CA VAL A 148 -16.42 27.41 13.59
C VAL A 148 -16.39 26.20 12.67
N SER A 149 -16.12 26.39 11.38
CA SER A 149 -16.08 25.29 10.42
C SER A 149 -14.88 25.31 9.48
N ASN A 150 -14.46 24.15 8.99
CA ASN A 150 -13.37 24.03 8.01
C ASN A 150 -12.14 24.89 8.35
N THR A 151 -11.70 24.83 9.61
CA THR A 151 -10.69 25.74 10.16
C THR A 151 -9.59 24.97 10.88
N VAL A 152 -8.36 25.43 10.77
CA VAL A 152 -7.20 24.90 11.50
C VAL A 152 -6.84 25.85 12.62
N LEU A 153 -6.87 25.36 13.86
CA LEU A 153 -6.45 26.10 15.06
C LEU A 153 -5.22 25.42 15.64
N ARG A 154 -4.09 26.12 15.67
CA ARG A 154 -2.80 25.55 16.09
C ARG A 154 -2.15 26.39 17.19
N SER A 155 -1.81 25.78 18.32
CA SER A 155 -0.98 26.38 19.37
C SER A 155 0.35 25.65 19.46
N LEU A 156 1.46 26.40 19.43
CA LEU A 156 2.82 25.84 19.49
C LEU A 156 3.53 26.13 20.82
N HIS A 157 2.95 26.98 21.67
CA HIS A 157 3.57 27.39 22.92
C HIS A 157 3.29 26.39 24.05
N ALA A 158 4.26 26.22 24.95
CA ALA A 158 4.08 25.39 26.14
C ALA A 158 2.94 25.91 27.03
N GLY A 159 2.08 25.01 27.49
CA GLY A 159 0.86 25.38 28.22
C GLY A 159 -0.27 25.94 27.36
N GLY A 160 -0.05 26.12 26.05
CA GLY A 160 -1.03 26.69 25.12
C GLY A 160 -2.21 25.77 24.82
N SER A 161 -3.26 26.33 24.20
CA SER A 161 -4.41 25.54 23.76
C SER A 161 -5.01 26.03 22.46
N ALA A 162 -5.51 25.15 21.58
CA ALA A 162 -6.07 25.57 20.29
C ALA A 162 -7.39 26.35 20.45
N VAL A 163 -8.19 25.99 21.46
CA VAL A 163 -9.38 26.75 21.91
C VAL A 163 -9.32 26.93 23.43
N TYR A 164 -9.47 28.16 23.90
CA TYR A 164 -9.51 28.48 25.33
C TYR A 164 -10.84 29.08 25.73
N VAL A 165 -11.37 28.63 26.87
CA VAL A 165 -12.61 29.15 27.47
C VAL A 165 -12.32 29.59 28.90
N GLY A 166 -12.59 30.86 29.21
CA GLY A 166 -12.32 31.48 30.50
C GLY A 166 -13.46 32.39 30.98
N GLY A 167 -13.38 32.85 32.23
CA GLY A 167 -14.32 33.83 32.80
C GLY A 167 -15.75 33.32 33.06
N GLY A 168 -16.08 32.11 32.61
CA GLY A 168 -17.43 31.55 32.61
C GLY A 168 -18.12 31.73 31.25
N VAL A 169 -18.79 30.69 30.79
CA VAL A 169 -19.60 30.70 29.56
C VAL A 169 -20.93 30.04 29.83
N ASP A 170 -22.02 30.78 29.59
CA ASP A 170 -23.39 30.31 29.80
C ASP A 170 -24.15 30.37 28.48
N LEU A 171 -24.62 29.23 28.00
CA LEU A 171 -25.50 29.12 26.83
C LEU A 171 -26.95 29.05 27.30
N LEU A 172 -27.77 30.00 26.83
CA LEU A 172 -29.21 30.08 27.08
C LEU A 172 -29.92 30.10 25.73
N SER A 173 -30.63 29.01 25.41
CA SER A 173 -31.21 28.77 24.08
C SER A 173 -30.22 29.13 22.97
N SER A 174 -28.99 28.62 23.06
CA SER A 174 -27.87 29.02 22.19
C SER A 174 -27.06 27.82 21.72
N ALA A 175 -26.29 27.99 20.65
CA ALA A 175 -25.45 26.95 20.07
C ALA A 175 -23.98 27.37 19.94
N VAL A 176 -23.06 26.49 20.32
CA VAL A 176 -21.64 26.57 19.97
C VAL A 176 -21.27 25.31 19.20
N VAL A 177 -20.79 25.46 17.97
CA VAL A 177 -20.56 24.35 17.04
C VAL A 177 -19.15 24.43 16.45
N LEU A 178 -18.33 23.42 16.69
CA LEU A 178 -17.07 23.19 15.98
C LEU A 178 -17.28 22.06 14.97
N ASP A 179 -17.06 22.31 13.68
CA ASP A 179 -17.40 21.37 12.60
C ASP A 179 -16.30 21.26 11.52
N GLY A 180 -15.65 20.11 11.39
CA GLY A 180 -14.58 19.97 10.41
C GLY A 180 -13.35 20.81 10.79
N VAL A 181 -13.03 20.84 12.08
CA VAL A 181 -11.94 21.64 12.65
C VAL A 181 -10.75 20.73 12.97
N LEU A 182 -9.54 21.21 12.71
CA LEU A 182 -8.30 20.58 13.15
C LEU A 182 -7.73 21.36 14.34
N LEU A 183 -7.63 20.71 15.48
CA LEU A 183 -7.09 21.26 16.72
C LEU A 183 -5.70 20.70 16.98
N GLU A 184 -4.68 21.53 16.86
CA GLU A 184 -3.29 21.13 17.10
C GLU A 184 -2.69 21.89 18.29
N ALA A 185 -2.14 21.16 19.26
CA ALA A 185 -1.51 21.72 20.44
C ALA A 185 -0.16 21.00 20.68
N LEU A 186 0.92 21.60 20.19
CA LEU A 186 2.25 20.97 20.13
C LEU A 186 3.26 21.54 21.14
N GLY A 187 2.77 22.24 22.16
CA GLY A 187 3.58 22.91 23.18
C GLY A 187 4.24 22.01 24.23
N GLY A 188 4.16 20.68 24.10
CA GLY A 188 4.61 19.73 25.11
C GLY A 188 3.49 19.22 26.02
N PRO A 189 3.82 18.61 27.18
CA PRO A 189 2.88 17.82 27.98
C PRO A 189 1.75 18.64 28.63
N THR A 190 1.92 19.95 28.76
CA THR A 190 0.94 20.87 29.33
C THR A 190 0.08 21.57 28.27
N ALA A 191 0.20 21.20 26.98
CA ALA A 191 -0.62 21.75 25.91
C ALA A 191 -1.98 21.03 25.83
N PHE A 192 -3.04 21.72 25.37
CA PHE A 192 -4.40 21.17 25.30
C PHE A 192 -5.08 21.47 23.97
N ALA A 193 -5.84 20.53 23.42
CA ALA A 193 -6.61 20.80 22.21
C ALA A 193 -7.70 21.86 22.47
N MET A 194 -8.44 21.70 23.55
CA MET A 194 -9.37 22.69 24.07
C MET A 194 -9.27 22.72 25.59
N ARG A 195 -9.34 23.92 26.18
CA ARG A 195 -9.29 24.06 27.64
C ARG A 195 -10.30 25.08 28.15
N VAL A 196 -11.27 24.61 28.92
CA VAL A 196 -12.03 25.43 29.87
C VAL A 196 -11.18 25.58 31.13
N ALA A 197 -10.97 26.83 31.57
CA ALA A 197 -10.23 27.09 32.80
C ALA A 197 -10.94 26.47 34.01
N SER A 198 -10.20 25.85 34.93
CA SER A 198 -10.75 25.08 36.06
C SER A 198 -11.79 25.85 36.89
N SER A 199 -11.53 27.13 37.18
CA SER A 199 -12.43 28.00 37.94
C SER A 199 -13.65 28.48 37.13
N SER A 200 -13.64 28.32 35.81
CA SER A 200 -14.70 28.78 34.93
C SER A 200 -15.83 27.76 34.83
N ARG A 201 -17.06 28.27 34.80
CA ARG A 201 -18.25 27.47 34.55
C ARG A 201 -18.51 27.39 33.05
N LEU A 202 -18.88 26.20 32.57
CA LEU A 202 -19.49 26.00 31.26
C LEU A 202 -20.92 25.50 31.48
N SER A 203 -21.92 26.34 31.26
CA SER A 203 -23.33 25.99 31.47
C SER A 203 -24.10 25.97 30.16
N LEU A 204 -24.92 24.94 29.96
CA LEU A 204 -25.87 24.82 28.87
C LEU A 204 -27.26 24.69 29.47
N ARG A 205 -28.16 25.63 29.14
CA ARG A 205 -29.52 25.71 29.67
C ARG A 205 -30.54 26.05 28.59
N SER A 206 -31.80 25.70 28.85
CA SER A 206 -32.95 26.13 28.06
C SER A 206 -32.84 25.77 26.57
N HIS A 207 -32.66 24.49 26.28
CA HIS A 207 -32.51 23.97 24.91
C HIS A 207 -31.28 24.54 24.20
N SER A 208 -30.11 24.50 24.85
CA SER A 208 -28.83 24.88 24.24
C SER A 208 -28.06 23.68 23.69
N VAL A 209 -27.09 23.93 22.82
CA VAL A 209 -26.23 22.88 22.25
C VAL A 209 -24.76 23.32 22.24
N PHE A 210 -23.87 22.50 22.79
CA PHE A 210 -22.43 22.58 22.52
C PHE A 210 -22.02 21.34 21.74
N SER A 211 -21.62 21.51 20.48
CA SER A 211 -21.33 20.40 19.56
C SER A 211 -19.91 20.48 19.01
N VAL A 212 -19.17 19.40 19.18
CA VAL A 212 -17.87 19.18 18.53
C VAL A 212 -18.05 18.05 17.53
N THR A 213 -18.06 18.36 16.23
CA THR A 213 -18.38 17.42 15.17
C THR A 213 -17.28 17.36 14.11
N ASN A 214 -16.91 16.16 13.65
CA ASN A 214 -15.88 15.95 12.62
C ASN A 214 -14.55 16.67 12.96
N VAL A 215 -14.10 16.56 14.21
CA VAL A 215 -12.90 17.26 14.69
C VAL A 215 -11.74 16.29 14.81
N SER A 216 -10.58 16.71 14.31
CA SER A 216 -9.32 15.99 14.48
C SER A 216 -8.44 16.70 15.51
N VAL A 217 -7.84 15.92 16.41
CA VAL A 217 -7.06 16.42 17.53
C VAL A 217 -5.66 15.84 17.51
N VAL A 218 -4.66 16.72 17.51
CA VAL A 218 -3.26 16.34 17.71
C VAL A 218 -2.72 17.16 18.86
N SER A 219 -2.55 16.53 20.02
CA SER A 219 -2.06 17.22 21.22
C SER A 219 -0.91 16.45 21.85
N SER A 220 0.17 17.17 22.16
CA SER A 220 1.29 16.62 22.94
C SER A 220 0.95 16.47 24.44
N GLY A 221 -0.15 17.07 24.89
CA GLY A 221 -0.66 16.97 26.25
C GLY A 221 -2.09 16.43 26.29
N GLY A 222 -3.02 17.23 26.81
CA GLY A 222 -4.42 16.84 26.99
C GLY A 222 -5.32 17.09 25.76
N GLY A 223 -6.48 16.46 25.75
CA GLY A 223 -7.50 16.63 24.72
C GLY A 223 -8.41 17.85 24.96
N LEU A 224 -9.71 17.59 25.03
CA LEU A 224 -10.79 18.55 25.22
C LEU A 224 -11.18 18.61 26.70
N VAL A 225 -10.64 19.59 27.43
CA VAL A 225 -10.88 19.78 28.87
C VAL A 225 -12.06 20.72 29.10
N LEU A 226 -13.09 20.25 29.80
CA LEU A 226 -14.34 20.97 30.08
C LEU A 226 -14.38 21.64 31.47
N GLY A 227 -13.28 21.57 32.23
CA GLY A 227 -13.14 22.20 33.54
C GLY A 227 -13.83 21.43 34.67
N GLU A 228 -14.02 22.10 35.81
CA GLU A 228 -14.53 21.53 37.07
C GLU A 228 -15.99 21.90 37.36
N ARG A 229 -16.60 22.75 36.52
CA ARG A 229 -17.92 23.37 36.79
C ARG A 229 -18.85 23.25 35.59
N LEU A 230 -18.92 22.08 34.96
CA LEU A 230 -19.85 21.80 33.87
C LEU A 230 -21.30 21.74 34.39
N ALA A 231 -22.26 22.30 33.65
CA ALA A 231 -23.69 22.23 34.00
C ALA A 231 -24.54 22.09 32.74
N VAL A 232 -25.12 20.91 32.50
CA VAL A 232 -25.98 20.63 31.33
C VAL A 232 -27.40 20.32 31.81
N PHE A 233 -28.35 21.23 31.54
CA PHE A 233 -29.76 21.10 31.92
C PHE A 233 -30.67 21.45 30.74
N ASP A 234 -31.66 20.62 30.45
CA ASP A 234 -32.54 20.76 29.27
C ASP A 234 -31.78 21.07 27.97
N SER A 235 -30.59 20.50 27.79
CA SER A 235 -29.61 20.91 26.77
C SER A 235 -28.67 19.77 26.37
N VAL A 236 -27.93 19.94 25.28
CA VAL A 236 -27.09 18.88 24.68
C VAL A 236 -25.62 19.28 24.64
N LEU A 237 -24.76 18.45 25.23
CA LEU A 237 -23.31 18.49 25.03
C LEU A 237 -22.92 17.26 24.21
N ARG A 238 -22.41 17.45 22.99
CA ARG A 238 -22.13 16.32 22.08
C ARG A 238 -20.76 16.39 21.42
N PHE A 239 -20.14 15.22 21.28
CA PHE A 239 -18.90 14.97 20.56
C PHE A 239 -19.17 13.87 19.53
N VAL A 240 -19.12 14.22 18.25
CA VAL A 240 -19.56 13.35 17.16
C VAL A 240 -18.50 13.26 16.06
N GLY A 241 -17.90 12.10 15.83
CA GLY A 241 -16.83 11.96 14.83
C GLY A 241 -15.57 12.74 15.23
N VAL A 242 -15.16 12.57 16.49
CA VAL A 242 -13.97 13.25 17.05
C VAL A 242 -12.86 12.22 17.18
N GLU A 243 -11.74 12.45 16.51
CA GLU A 243 -10.59 11.55 16.54
C GLU A 243 -9.37 12.30 17.06
N GLY A 244 -8.59 11.69 17.95
CA GLY A 244 -7.38 12.33 18.41
C GLY A 244 -6.32 11.43 19.03
N SER A 245 -5.07 11.84 18.84
CA SER A 245 -3.92 11.35 19.59
C SER A 245 -3.58 12.33 20.70
N VAL A 246 -3.73 11.87 21.94
CA VAL A 246 -3.51 12.66 23.16
C VAL A 246 -2.77 11.78 24.19
N ALA A 247 -2.10 12.40 25.15
CA ALA A 247 -1.34 11.67 26.17
C ALA A 247 -2.23 10.95 27.20
N SER A 248 -3.51 11.33 27.31
CA SER A 248 -4.45 10.78 28.31
C SER A 248 -5.87 10.61 27.75
N SER A 249 -6.87 11.29 28.30
CA SER A 249 -8.26 11.22 27.82
C SER A 249 -8.52 12.25 26.72
N LEU A 250 -9.23 11.84 25.66
CA LEU A 250 -9.59 12.74 24.57
C LEU A 250 -10.61 13.78 25.01
N VAL A 251 -11.60 13.39 25.80
CA VAL A 251 -12.52 14.30 26.51
C VAL A 251 -12.26 14.21 28.01
N HIS A 252 -12.13 15.34 28.68
CA HIS A 252 -11.78 15.38 30.10
C HIS A 252 -12.63 16.39 30.84
N CYS A 253 -13.27 15.98 31.92
CA CYS A 253 -14.06 16.85 32.79
C CYS A 253 -13.81 16.45 34.24
N ASP A 254 -13.44 17.43 35.06
CA ASP A 254 -13.02 17.26 36.46
C ASP A 254 -14.14 17.58 37.46
N GLY A 255 -15.32 17.97 36.97
CA GLY A 255 -16.45 18.28 37.83
C GLY A 255 -17.65 18.86 37.10
N GLY A 256 -18.82 18.65 37.68
CA GLY A 256 -20.07 19.23 37.18
C GLY A 256 -21.26 18.31 37.28
N THR A 257 -22.33 18.66 36.56
CA THR A 257 -23.58 17.91 36.57
C THR A 257 -24.19 17.84 35.17
N VAL A 258 -24.59 16.63 34.76
CA VAL A 258 -25.54 16.39 33.68
C VAL A 258 -26.89 16.15 34.34
N GLY A 259 -27.70 17.20 34.39
CA GLY A 259 -28.93 17.24 35.18
C GLY A 259 -30.17 16.85 34.38
N ASP A 260 -31.34 17.13 34.95
CA ASP A 260 -32.64 16.92 34.31
C ASP A 260 -32.69 17.53 32.89
N GLY A 261 -33.16 16.73 31.93
CA GLY A 261 -33.23 17.11 30.52
C GLY A 261 -31.85 17.30 29.85
N GLY A 262 -30.75 17.09 30.56
CA GLY A 262 -29.39 17.19 30.02
C GLY A 262 -28.99 15.91 29.27
N TRP A 263 -28.36 16.08 28.11
CA TRP A 263 -27.84 14.97 27.31
C TRP A 263 -26.36 15.15 26.99
N LEU A 264 -25.51 14.23 27.48
CA LEU A 264 -24.12 14.10 27.08
C LEU A 264 -23.98 12.97 26.05
N ASP A 265 -23.56 13.31 24.84
CA ASP A 265 -23.50 12.38 23.72
C ASP A 265 -22.08 12.22 23.18
N LEU A 266 -21.54 11.02 23.29
CA LEU A 266 -20.25 10.61 22.73
C LEU A 266 -20.53 9.61 21.61
N ARG A 267 -20.38 10.03 20.35
CA ARG A 267 -20.60 9.17 19.19
C ARG A 267 -19.43 9.22 18.23
N ASP A 268 -18.96 8.08 17.75
CA ASP A 268 -17.81 8.03 16.82
C ASP A 268 -16.59 8.79 17.39
N VAL A 269 -16.33 8.66 18.70
CA VAL A 269 -15.18 9.29 19.36
C VAL A 269 -14.03 8.29 19.48
N TRP A 270 -12.88 8.64 18.91
CA TRP A 270 -11.73 7.75 18.73
C TRP A 270 -10.50 8.30 19.44
N ALA A 271 -10.15 7.66 20.55
CA ALA A 271 -8.95 7.96 21.34
C ALA A 271 -7.81 7.03 20.92
N VAL A 272 -6.82 7.61 20.24
CA VAL A 272 -5.82 6.88 19.46
C VAL A 272 -4.43 6.85 20.13
N GLY A 273 -4.24 7.62 21.20
CA GLY A 273 -2.99 7.63 21.97
C GLY A 273 -2.74 6.32 22.74
N GLU A 274 -1.48 6.00 23.01
CA GLU A 274 -1.15 4.85 23.86
C GLU A 274 -1.75 5.04 25.26
N ALA A 275 -2.45 4.02 25.77
CA ALA A 275 -3.21 4.09 27.02
C ALA A 275 -4.30 5.18 27.10
N SER A 276 -4.70 5.77 25.98
CA SER A 276 -5.76 6.78 25.96
C SER A 276 -7.15 6.18 26.14
N SER A 277 -8.03 6.95 26.80
CA SER A 277 -9.46 6.68 26.95
C SER A 277 -10.28 7.73 26.22
N VAL A 278 -11.51 7.39 25.86
CA VAL A 278 -12.44 8.30 25.18
C VAL A 278 -12.79 9.46 26.09
N ALA A 279 -13.14 9.19 27.35
CA ALA A 279 -13.44 10.26 28.30
C ALA A 279 -13.03 9.95 29.75
N SER A 280 -12.54 10.97 30.46
CA SER A 280 -12.55 11.01 31.92
C SER A 280 -13.62 11.99 32.36
N LEU A 281 -14.57 11.53 33.16
CA LEU A 281 -15.68 12.30 33.71
C LEU A 281 -15.57 12.36 35.23
N SER A 282 -14.34 12.43 35.74
CA SER A 282 -14.04 12.41 37.17
C SER A 282 -14.73 13.58 37.86
N GLY A 283 -15.60 13.33 38.83
CA GLY A 283 -16.33 14.38 39.54
C GLY A 283 -17.59 14.89 38.82
N VAL A 284 -17.90 14.39 37.62
CA VAL A 284 -19.18 14.67 36.96
C VAL A 284 -20.26 13.79 37.56
N THR A 285 -21.37 14.41 37.99
CA THR A 285 -22.54 13.71 38.50
C THR A 285 -23.66 13.67 37.44
N LEU A 286 -24.13 12.47 37.10
CA LEU A 286 -25.38 12.28 36.37
C LEU A 286 -26.54 12.33 37.37
N SER A 287 -27.45 13.29 37.20
CA SER A 287 -28.59 13.52 38.08
C SER A 287 -29.83 13.85 37.27
N GLY A 288 -30.44 12.82 36.68
CA GLY A 288 -31.70 12.90 35.93
C GLY A 288 -31.53 13.02 34.41
N GLY A 289 -30.31 13.31 33.94
CA GLY A 289 -29.99 13.37 32.51
C GLY A 289 -29.70 12.01 31.87
N ALA A 290 -29.22 12.07 30.63
CA ALA A 290 -28.78 10.92 29.85
C ALA A 290 -27.32 11.06 29.39
N VAL A 291 -26.59 9.95 29.39
CA VAL A 291 -25.29 9.82 28.74
C VAL A 291 -25.37 8.74 27.68
N SER A 292 -25.07 9.06 26.42
CA SER A 292 -24.96 8.09 25.33
C SER A 292 -23.52 7.94 24.90
N ILE A 293 -23.05 6.69 24.77
CA ILE A 293 -21.71 6.37 24.28
C ILE A 293 -21.86 5.31 23.19
N ALA A 294 -21.75 5.73 21.93
CA ALA A 294 -21.99 4.86 20.79
C ALA A 294 -20.82 4.90 19.80
N ARG A 295 -20.43 3.75 19.24
CA ARG A 295 -19.41 3.67 18.18
C ARG A 295 -18.09 4.37 18.57
N CYS A 296 -17.74 4.37 19.85
CA CYS A 296 -16.50 4.96 20.35
C CYS A 296 -15.40 3.91 20.43
N ALA A 297 -14.16 4.30 20.17
CA ALA A 297 -13.00 3.42 20.20
C ALA A 297 -11.88 4.02 21.05
N ALA A 298 -11.36 3.22 21.99
CA ALA A 298 -10.20 3.56 22.79
C ALA A 298 -9.07 2.55 22.55
N THR A 299 -7.85 3.06 22.42
CA THR A 299 -6.64 2.21 22.39
C THR A 299 -6.39 1.59 23.76
N GLY A 300 -6.62 2.34 24.85
CA GLY A 300 -6.55 1.83 26.21
C GLY A 300 -7.71 0.88 26.54
N VAL A 301 -7.54 0.08 27.60
CA VAL A 301 -8.57 -0.85 28.09
C VAL A 301 -9.79 -0.16 28.70
N THR A 302 -9.64 1.11 29.08
CA THR A 302 -10.68 1.97 29.64
C THR A 302 -11.32 2.79 28.53
N LEU A 303 -12.65 2.74 28.43
CA LEU A 303 -13.42 3.56 27.48
C LEU A 303 -13.74 4.91 28.11
N VAL A 304 -14.50 4.89 29.20
CA VAL A 304 -14.90 6.07 29.97
C VAL A 304 -14.86 5.72 31.44
N PHE A 305 -14.43 6.66 32.29
CA PHE A 305 -14.38 6.44 33.74
C PHE A 305 -14.68 7.72 34.53
N GLY A 306 -14.96 7.57 35.83
CA GLY A 306 -15.11 8.68 36.77
C GLY A 306 -16.54 9.24 36.93
N LEU A 307 -17.48 8.85 36.08
CA LEU A 307 -18.87 9.30 36.14
C LEU A 307 -19.59 8.77 37.39
N ALA A 308 -20.11 9.67 38.22
CA ALA A 308 -20.96 9.33 39.36
C ALA A 308 -22.44 9.38 38.95
N VAL A 309 -23.18 8.28 39.11
CA VAL A 309 -24.60 8.21 38.74
C VAL A 309 -25.47 8.25 39.99
N THR A 310 -26.22 9.33 40.17
CA THR A 310 -27.21 9.47 41.26
C THR A 310 -28.62 9.13 40.77
N SER A 311 -28.97 9.61 39.58
CA SER A 311 -30.20 9.32 38.84
C SER A 311 -29.94 9.60 37.35
N GLY A 312 -30.81 9.14 36.46
CA GLY A 312 -30.61 9.23 35.01
C GLY A 312 -30.13 7.91 34.41
N VAL A 313 -29.73 7.94 33.13
CA VAL A 313 -29.44 6.73 32.36
C VAL A 313 -28.14 6.84 31.56
N VAL A 314 -27.36 5.75 31.53
CA VAL A 314 -26.17 5.64 30.68
C VAL A 314 -26.42 4.55 29.65
N TRP A 315 -26.52 4.94 28.39
CA TRP A 315 -26.75 4.03 27.28
C TRP A 315 -25.48 3.86 26.46
N VAL A 316 -25.16 2.61 26.14
CA VAL A 316 -23.95 2.27 25.40
C VAL A 316 -24.25 1.38 24.21
N GLN A 317 -23.57 1.61 23.09
CA GLN A 317 -23.78 0.81 21.89
C GLN A 317 -22.49 0.68 21.08
N CYS A 318 -22.14 -0.56 20.74
CA CYS A 318 -21.11 -0.84 19.73
C CYS A 318 -19.80 -0.09 19.97
N ASN A 319 -19.22 -0.21 21.17
CA ASN A 319 -17.95 0.46 21.49
C ASN A 319 -16.80 -0.54 21.53
N ARG A 320 -15.57 -0.04 21.41
CA ARG A 320 -14.35 -0.83 21.54
C ARG A 320 -13.36 -0.18 22.51
N ALA A 321 -12.72 -0.99 23.34
CA ALA A 321 -11.63 -0.56 24.20
C ALA A 321 -10.61 -1.69 24.33
N GLY A 322 -9.32 -1.37 24.35
CA GLY A 322 -8.24 -2.34 24.55
C GLY A 322 -8.24 -3.48 23.52
N GLY A 323 -8.61 -3.18 22.27
CA GLY A 323 -8.66 -4.14 21.17
C GLY A 323 -9.88 -5.07 21.13
N ARG A 324 -10.87 -4.91 22.01
CA ARG A 324 -12.09 -5.75 22.04
C ARG A 324 -13.38 -4.94 21.95
N VAL A 325 -14.37 -5.49 21.25
CA VAL A 325 -15.73 -4.92 21.20
C VAL A 325 -16.43 -5.19 22.52
N LEU A 326 -17.13 -4.20 23.06
CA LEU A 326 -17.83 -4.29 24.34
C LEU A 326 -19.29 -4.67 24.08
N GLN A 327 -19.67 -5.88 24.50
CA GLN A 327 -20.97 -6.47 24.18
C GLN A 327 -21.88 -6.64 25.41
N SER A 328 -21.30 -6.76 26.60
CA SER A 328 -22.03 -7.00 27.85
C SER A 328 -21.80 -5.89 28.88
N SER A 329 -22.70 -5.76 29.86
CA SER A 329 -22.51 -4.84 30.99
C SER A 329 -21.25 -5.15 31.79
N GLY A 330 -20.79 -6.41 31.82
CA GLY A 330 -19.51 -6.80 32.41
C GLY A 330 -18.31 -6.23 31.65
N ASP A 331 -18.37 -6.20 30.32
CA ASP A 331 -17.33 -5.61 29.48
C ASP A 331 -17.16 -4.12 29.74
N TYR A 332 -18.29 -3.40 29.82
CA TYR A 332 -18.31 -1.97 30.12
C TYR A 332 -17.84 -1.67 31.54
N ARG A 333 -18.17 -2.53 32.52
CA ARG A 333 -17.64 -2.39 33.89
C ARG A 333 -16.12 -2.46 33.91
N MET A 334 -15.52 -3.41 33.19
CA MET A 334 -14.06 -3.49 33.03
C MET A 334 -13.49 -2.30 32.26
N ALA A 335 -14.28 -1.67 31.39
CA ALA A 335 -13.90 -0.49 30.63
C ALA A 335 -14.19 0.85 31.37
N GLY A 336 -14.50 0.81 32.67
CA GLY A 336 -14.67 2.00 33.53
C GLY A 336 -16.10 2.48 33.75
N LEU A 337 -17.11 1.79 33.20
CA LEU A 337 -18.53 2.14 33.29
C LEU A 337 -19.33 1.08 34.08
N PRO A 338 -19.58 1.28 35.38
CA PRO A 338 -20.13 0.24 36.25
C PRO A 338 -21.63 -0.05 36.05
N SER A 339 -22.42 0.93 35.60
CA SER A 339 -23.87 0.84 35.43
C SER A 339 -24.27 1.42 34.07
N VAL A 340 -24.68 0.54 33.15
CA VAL A 340 -25.04 0.90 31.77
C VAL A 340 -26.16 0.03 31.22
N SER A 341 -26.95 0.58 30.32
CA SER A 341 -27.90 -0.13 29.47
C SER A 341 -27.27 -0.36 28.10
N VAL A 342 -27.01 -1.64 27.76
CA VAL A 342 -26.31 -2.03 26.53
C VAL A 342 -27.32 -2.26 25.41
N VAL A 343 -27.12 -1.57 24.29
CA VAL A 343 -27.87 -1.80 23.05
C VAL A 343 -26.99 -2.57 22.07
N PRO A 344 -27.50 -3.63 21.41
CA PRO A 344 -26.76 -4.34 20.37
C PRO A 344 -26.32 -3.40 19.23
N CYS A 345 -25.21 -3.72 18.55
CA CYS A 345 -24.67 -2.91 17.43
C CYS A 345 -25.67 -2.65 16.30
N ASN A 346 -26.57 -3.62 16.03
CA ASN A 346 -27.62 -3.53 15.01
C ASN A 346 -28.96 -3.04 15.57
N GLY A 347 -29.04 -2.82 16.88
CA GLY A 347 -30.22 -2.28 17.53
C GLY A 347 -30.28 -0.76 17.39
N CYS A 348 -31.38 -0.19 17.83
CA CYS A 348 -31.53 1.25 17.99
C CYS A 348 -32.34 1.53 19.24
N ALA A 349 -32.11 2.69 19.85
CA ALA A 349 -32.83 3.14 21.02
C ALA A 349 -32.97 4.66 20.97
N ALA A 350 -34.14 5.17 21.31
CA ALA A 350 -34.38 6.61 21.35
C ALA A 350 -33.34 7.35 22.21
N ALA A 351 -32.98 6.79 23.37
CA ALA A 351 -31.99 7.38 24.28
C ALA A 351 -30.55 7.43 23.73
N LEU A 352 -30.26 6.75 22.61
CA LEU A 352 -28.98 6.85 21.90
C LEU A 352 -29.02 7.78 20.70
N ALA A 353 -30.20 8.01 20.11
CA ALA A 353 -30.34 8.70 18.83
C ALA A 353 -31.02 10.07 18.95
N CYS A 354 -31.90 10.25 19.95
CA CYS A 354 -32.82 11.36 20.05
C CYS A 354 -32.60 12.15 21.33
N PHE A 355 -32.73 13.46 21.24
CA PHE A 355 -32.82 14.33 22.41
C PHE A 355 -34.23 14.27 23.02
N ASP A 356 -34.35 13.62 24.19
CA ASP A 356 -35.63 13.27 24.81
C ASP A 356 -36.60 14.46 24.95
N ALA A 357 -36.10 15.61 25.42
CA ALA A 357 -36.93 16.79 25.68
C ALA A 357 -37.69 17.29 24.43
N LEU A 358 -37.11 17.12 23.24
CA LEU A 358 -37.68 17.55 21.96
C LEU A 358 -38.11 16.37 21.08
N THR A 359 -38.17 15.15 21.61
CA THR A 359 -38.63 13.96 20.87
C THR A 359 -40.12 13.71 21.13
N ALA A 360 -40.92 13.62 20.06
CA ALA A 360 -42.35 13.32 20.09
C ALA A 360 -42.63 11.82 19.94
N SER A 361 -41.90 11.14 19.07
CA SER A 361 -42.07 9.71 18.77
C SER A 361 -40.74 9.07 18.36
N PHE A 362 -40.66 7.74 18.45
CA PHE A 362 -39.52 6.97 17.95
C PHE A 362 -40.04 5.68 17.30
N SER A 363 -39.86 5.55 15.98
CA SER A 363 -40.31 4.41 15.18
C SER A 363 -39.32 4.17 14.04
N ASP A 364 -39.09 2.90 13.67
CA ASP A 364 -38.15 2.51 12.61
C ASP A 364 -36.75 3.13 12.75
N CYS A 365 -36.28 3.26 14.00
CA CYS A 365 -34.99 3.89 14.37
C CYS A 365 -34.86 5.38 14.02
N VAL A 366 -35.97 6.08 13.77
CA VAL A 366 -36.01 7.51 13.45
C VAL A 366 -36.73 8.28 14.58
N CYS A 367 -36.20 9.45 14.93
CA CYS A 367 -36.80 10.35 15.90
C CYS A 367 -37.83 11.25 15.21
N GLY A 368 -39.09 11.24 15.67
CA GLY A 368 -40.06 12.25 15.33
C GLY A 368 -39.96 13.42 16.30
N CYS A 369 -39.73 14.64 15.82
CA CYS A 369 -39.45 15.79 16.67
C CYS A 369 -40.70 16.57 17.10
N ARG A 370 -40.69 17.10 18.32
CA ARG A 370 -41.62 18.13 18.79
C ARG A 370 -41.28 19.47 18.14
N ALA A 371 -42.20 20.43 18.24
CA ALA A 371 -41.92 21.81 17.83
C ALA A 371 -40.66 22.34 18.55
N GLY A 372 -39.73 22.91 17.78
CA GLY A 372 -38.43 23.39 18.26
C GLY A 372 -37.28 22.39 18.09
N GLY A 373 -37.55 21.10 17.88
CA GLY A 373 -36.53 20.11 17.54
C GLY A 373 -36.18 20.14 16.05
N VAL A 374 -34.88 20.08 15.75
CA VAL A 374 -34.32 20.15 14.40
C VAL A 374 -33.41 18.95 14.12
N GLY A 375 -33.50 18.42 12.90
CA GLY A 375 -32.70 17.29 12.42
C GLY A 375 -33.11 15.92 12.98
N GLU A 376 -32.42 14.88 12.52
CA GLU A 376 -32.72 13.47 12.83
C GLU A 376 -32.64 13.11 14.32
N ALA A 377 -31.92 13.91 15.11
CA ALA A 377 -31.76 13.71 16.55
C ALA A 377 -32.64 14.64 17.40
N CYS A 378 -33.53 15.42 16.77
CA CYS A 378 -34.41 16.40 17.44
C CYS A 378 -33.66 17.39 18.33
N LEU A 379 -32.54 17.93 17.84
CA LEU A 379 -31.70 18.84 18.60
C LEU A 379 -32.30 20.26 18.62
N PRO A 380 -32.02 21.07 19.66
CA PRO A 380 -32.52 22.45 19.71
C PRO A 380 -32.07 23.37 18.56
N PHE A 381 -30.93 23.04 17.92
CA PHE A 381 -30.34 23.80 16.83
C PHE A 381 -29.91 22.85 15.72
N ASP A 382 -29.87 23.38 14.48
CA ASP A 382 -29.29 22.67 13.35
C ASP A 382 -27.79 22.51 13.53
N VAL A 383 -27.34 21.27 13.73
CA VAL A 383 -25.94 20.91 13.88
C VAL A 383 -25.61 19.76 12.94
N PRO A 384 -24.37 19.69 12.42
CA PRO A 384 -23.98 18.67 11.46
C PRO A 384 -24.30 17.27 11.98
N PRO A 385 -24.86 16.37 11.15
CA PRO A 385 -25.12 15.00 11.57
C PRO A 385 -23.80 14.24 11.80
N ALA A 386 -23.87 13.11 12.49
CA ALA A 386 -22.80 12.11 12.39
C ALA A 386 -22.66 11.72 10.91
N ARG A 387 -21.42 11.53 10.43
CA ARG A 387 -21.26 10.88 9.11
C ARG A 387 -22.01 9.56 9.17
N ALA A 388 -22.82 9.28 8.15
CA ALA A 388 -23.46 7.97 8.02
C ALA A 388 -22.35 6.92 7.86
N GLY A 389 -21.90 6.33 8.97
CA GLY A 389 -21.31 5.01 8.92
C GLY A 389 -22.43 4.11 8.40
N GLY A 390 -22.31 3.62 7.18
CA GLY A 390 -23.34 2.80 6.54
C GLY A 390 -23.63 1.57 7.39
N GLY A 391 -24.59 1.67 8.32
CA GLY A 391 -25.07 0.59 9.17
C GLY A 391 -25.95 -0.42 8.43
N GLY A 392 -25.77 -0.54 7.11
CA GLY A 392 -26.44 -1.53 6.30
C GLY A 392 -25.81 -2.89 6.53
N GLY A 393 -26.31 -3.61 7.53
CA GLY A 393 -25.96 -5.00 7.87
C GLY A 393 -26.38 -6.04 6.82
N GLY A 394 -26.25 -5.71 5.53
CA GLY A 394 -26.32 -6.69 4.46
C GLY A 394 -25.04 -7.51 4.45
N ALA A 395 -25.17 -8.83 4.61
CA ALA A 395 -24.13 -9.78 4.22
C ALA A 395 -23.97 -9.72 2.70
N GLU A 396 -23.30 -8.68 2.19
CA GLU A 396 -23.15 -8.50 0.76
C GLU A 396 -22.06 -9.44 0.24
N GLY A 397 -22.47 -10.29 -0.69
CA GLY A 397 -21.60 -11.24 -1.36
C GLY A 397 -20.44 -10.57 -2.10
N CYS A 398 -19.53 -11.40 -2.56
CA CYS A 398 -18.40 -10.95 -3.37
C CYS A 398 -18.88 -10.27 -4.65
N VAL A 399 -18.25 -9.15 -5.00
CA VAL A 399 -18.34 -8.61 -6.35
C VAL A 399 -17.69 -9.63 -7.27
N SER A 400 -18.45 -10.23 -8.18
CA SER A 400 -17.96 -11.33 -9.00
C SER A 400 -18.31 -11.26 -10.47
N GLY A 401 -17.40 -11.74 -11.33
CA GLY A 401 -17.61 -11.86 -12.77
C GLY A 401 -17.76 -10.53 -13.53
N VAL A 402 -17.31 -9.41 -12.94
CA VAL A 402 -17.43 -8.07 -13.53
C VAL A 402 -16.09 -7.51 -13.97
N THR A 403 -16.14 -6.57 -14.92
CA THR A 403 -14.98 -5.75 -15.31
C THR A 403 -15.16 -4.35 -14.74
N LEU A 404 -14.19 -3.89 -13.95
CA LEU A 404 -14.15 -2.53 -13.42
C LEU A 404 -13.28 -1.66 -14.33
N THR A 405 -13.87 -0.59 -14.85
CA THR A 405 -13.22 0.40 -15.73
C THR A 405 -13.17 1.80 -15.13
N GLU A 406 -13.68 1.98 -13.89
CA GLU A 406 -13.67 3.25 -13.16
C GLU A 406 -13.02 3.08 -11.77
N SER A 407 -12.44 4.16 -11.27
CA SER A 407 -11.81 4.17 -9.94
C SER A 407 -12.86 4.17 -8.83
N VAL A 408 -12.66 3.37 -7.79
CA VAL A 408 -13.62 3.22 -6.69
C VAL A 408 -12.90 3.06 -5.35
N THR A 409 -13.49 3.61 -4.29
CA THR A 409 -13.06 3.37 -2.91
C THR A 409 -14.08 2.49 -2.21
N VAL A 410 -13.62 1.35 -1.69
CA VAL A 410 -14.40 0.38 -0.93
C VAL A 410 -14.05 0.52 0.54
N GLY A 411 -15.09 0.50 1.36
CA GLY A 411 -14.98 0.37 2.80
C GLY A 411 -16.26 0.76 3.50
N GLY A 412 -16.91 1.87 3.12
CA GLY A 412 -18.35 2.15 3.29
C GLY A 412 -19.10 1.67 4.55
N GLY A 413 -18.43 1.52 5.70
CA GLY A 413 -18.98 0.90 6.92
C GLY A 413 -19.13 -0.63 6.88
N ARG A 414 -18.56 -1.32 5.89
CA ARG A 414 -18.60 -2.78 5.73
C ARG A 414 -17.40 -3.45 6.38
N ALA A 415 -17.64 -4.61 7.00
CA ALA A 415 -16.57 -5.45 7.56
C ALA A 415 -15.79 -6.24 6.48
N THR A 416 -16.40 -6.45 5.31
CA THR A 416 -15.85 -7.29 4.24
C THR A 416 -15.82 -6.56 2.91
N ALA A 417 -14.66 -6.59 2.24
CA ALA A 417 -14.47 -6.22 0.85
C ALA A 417 -14.02 -7.46 0.07
N CYS A 418 -14.92 -8.04 -0.74
CA CYS A 418 -14.63 -9.26 -1.49
C CYS A 418 -14.76 -9.04 -3.00
N PHE A 419 -13.72 -9.44 -3.73
CA PHE A 419 -13.69 -9.51 -5.19
C PHE A 419 -13.35 -10.94 -5.62
N ASP A 420 -14.14 -11.53 -6.50
CA ASP A 420 -13.90 -12.86 -7.06
C ASP A 420 -14.07 -12.84 -8.57
N SER A 421 -13.04 -13.24 -9.33
CA SER A 421 -13.10 -13.25 -10.79
C SER A 421 -13.40 -11.86 -11.39
N VAL A 422 -12.83 -10.81 -10.79
CA VAL A 422 -12.99 -9.41 -11.23
C VAL A 422 -11.79 -9.00 -12.09
N LEU A 423 -12.09 -8.35 -13.22
CA LEU A 423 -11.09 -7.74 -14.10
C LEU A 423 -11.02 -6.23 -13.84
N PHE A 424 -9.92 -5.76 -13.27
CA PHE A 424 -9.61 -4.32 -13.18
C PHE A 424 -8.91 -3.90 -14.47
N SER A 425 -9.56 -3.08 -15.30
CA SER A 425 -9.08 -2.76 -16.64
C SER A 425 -8.85 -1.27 -16.83
N GLY A 426 -7.65 -0.93 -17.28
CA GLY A 426 -7.25 0.45 -17.58
C GLY A 426 -6.56 1.15 -16.39
N PRO A 427 -6.22 2.44 -16.53
CA PRO A 427 -5.44 3.20 -15.56
C PRO A 427 -6.29 3.68 -14.37
N ILE A 428 -6.99 2.74 -13.72
CA ILE A 428 -7.89 3.02 -12.60
C ILE A 428 -7.23 2.72 -11.25
N THR A 429 -7.77 3.32 -10.19
CA THR A 429 -7.41 3.00 -8.81
C THR A 429 -8.60 2.43 -8.06
N VAL A 430 -8.47 1.20 -7.60
CA VAL A 430 -9.40 0.58 -6.65
C VAL A 430 -8.77 0.62 -5.26
N ALA A 431 -9.34 1.40 -4.36
CA ALA A 431 -8.84 1.53 -3.00
C ALA A 431 -9.73 0.77 -2.01
N VAL A 432 -9.15 -0.11 -1.20
CA VAL A 432 -9.78 -0.68 -0.01
C VAL A 432 -9.22 0.06 1.19
N ASP A 433 -9.96 1.08 1.62
CA ASP A 433 -9.56 1.97 2.69
C ASP A 433 -10.05 1.42 4.03
N LEU A 434 -9.12 0.81 4.78
CA LEU A 434 -9.41 0.15 6.05
C LEU A 434 -10.01 1.12 7.07
N ARG A 435 -9.72 2.43 6.96
CA ARG A 435 -10.25 3.45 7.87
C ARG A 435 -11.76 3.67 7.70
N SER A 436 -12.30 3.29 6.54
CA SER A 436 -13.71 3.45 6.20
C SER A 436 -14.53 2.17 6.38
N MET A 437 -13.87 1.06 6.76
CA MET A 437 -14.51 -0.23 7.04
C MET A 437 -15.13 -0.26 8.45
N ASP A 438 -15.92 -1.30 8.74
CA ASP A 438 -16.59 -1.45 10.04
C ASP A 438 -15.59 -1.71 11.17
N ALA A 439 -15.22 -0.65 11.88
CA ALA A 439 -14.32 -0.73 13.01
C ALA A 439 -14.85 -1.58 14.18
N PHE A 440 -16.13 -1.96 14.20
CA PHE A 440 -16.74 -2.71 15.30
C PHE A 440 -17.05 -4.16 14.94
N ALA A 441 -16.68 -4.59 13.73
CA ALA A 441 -16.64 -5.99 13.38
C ALA A 441 -15.53 -6.72 14.16
N ASP A 442 -15.69 -8.04 14.30
CA ASP A 442 -14.68 -8.88 14.94
C ASP A 442 -13.36 -8.90 14.14
N ALA A 443 -13.46 -8.86 12.80
CA ALA A 443 -12.35 -8.81 11.87
C ALA A 443 -12.72 -8.03 10.60
N LEU A 444 -11.73 -7.42 9.96
CA LEU A 444 -11.87 -6.86 8.61
C LEU A 444 -11.42 -7.89 7.58
N ASN A 445 -12.28 -8.25 6.63
CA ASN A 445 -11.95 -9.21 5.59
C ASN A 445 -11.76 -8.51 4.25
N VAL A 446 -10.58 -8.63 3.66
CA VAL A 446 -10.30 -8.15 2.30
C VAL A 446 -9.87 -9.34 1.47
N THR A 447 -10.73 -9.81 0.57
CA THR A 447 -10.46 -11.03 -0.20
C THR A 447 -10.48 -10.75 -1.69
N LEU A 448 -9.42 -11.14 -2.38
CA LEU A 448 -9.33 -11.15 -3.83
C LEU A 448 -9.03 -12.56 -4.30
N ARG A 449 -9.93 -13.12 -5.10
CA ARG A 449 -9.81 -14.46 -5.69
C ARG A 449 -9.94 -14.38 -7.20
N HIS A 450 -9.07 -15.07 -7.95
CA HIS A 450 -9.16 -15.17 -9.41
C HIS A 450 -9.23 -13.81 -10.13
N CYS A 451 -8.70 -12.75 -9.53
CA CYS A 451 -8.81 -11.40 -10.07
C CYS A 451 -7.68 -11.10 -11.06
N VAL A 452 -7.96 -10.23 -12.02
CA VAL A 452 -6.99 -9.79 -13.03
C VAL A 452 -6.82 -8.27 -12.97
N LEU A 453 -5.59 -7.78 -12.82
CA LEU A 453 -5.27 -6.35 -12.93
C LEU A 453 -4.60 -6.12 -14.28
N ALA A 454 -5.22 -5.34 -15.17
CA ALA A 454 -4.76 -5.13 -16.53
C ALA A 454 -4.69 -3.65 -16.91
N GLY A 455 -3.77 -3.30 -17.80
CA GLY A 455 -3.74 -1.99 -18.46
C GLY A 455 -3.41 -0.83 -17.53
N GLY A 456 -2.58 -1.06 -16.51
CA GLY A 456 -2.17 -0.01 -15.57
C GLY A 456 -3.02 0.10 -14.29
N ALA A 457 -3.96 -0.83 -14.07
CA ALA A 457 -4.83 -0.80 -12.90
C ALA A 457 -4.06 -0.91 -11.59
N GLN A 458 -4.47 -0.12 -10.58
CA GLN A 458 -3.86 -0.09 -9.26
C GLN A 458 -4.86 -0.53 -8.20
N LEU A 459 -4.50 -1.54 -7.40
CA LEU A 459 -5.24 -1.92 -6.21
C LEU A 459 -4.50 -1.40 -4.98
N ARG A 460 -5.11 -0.49 -4.21
CA ARG A 460 -4.53 0.05 -2.98
C ARG A 460 -5.27 -0.50 -1.77
N ILE A 461 -4.58 -1.12 -0.81
CA ILE A 461 -5.17 -1.63 0.43
C ILE A 461 -4.43 -1.00 1.61
N GLY A 462 -5.16 -0.52 2.62
CA GLY A 462 -4.57 0.05 3.84
C GLY A 462 -5.14 1.43 4.19
N GLY A 463 -4.27 2.37 4.54
CA GLY A 463 -4.65 3.77 4.80
C GLY A 463 -4.67 4.17 6.28
N LEU A 464 -4.20 3.32 7.17
CA LEU A 464 -4.12 3.60 8.61
C LEU A 464 -2.73 4.17 8.98
N SER A 465 -2.72 5.10 9.92
CA SER A 465 -1.53 5.45 10.70
C SER A 465 -1.31 4.45 11.83
N ASP A 466 -0.10 4.42 12.41
CA ASP A 466 0.23 3.55 13.54
C ASP A 466 -0.74 3.70 14.71
N SER A 467 -1.06 4.94 15.05
CA SER A 467 -2.00 5.22 16.13
C SER A 467 -3.36 4.63 15.75
N THR A 468 -3.90 4.98 14.57
CA THR A 468 -5.24 4.55 14.15
C THR A 468 -5.36 3.05 13.91
N ALA A 469 -4.26 2.35 13.65
CA ALA A 469 -4.27 0.91 13.46
C ALA A 469 -4.55 0.15 14.76
N ARG A 470 -4.14 0.66 15.92
CA ARG A 470 -4.33 -0.01 17.22
C ARG A 470 -5.79 -0.20 17.66
N PRO A 471 -6.71 0.78 17.50
CA PRO A 471 -8.12 0.58 17.83
C PRO A 471 -8.91 -0.22 16.77
N MET A 472 -8.34 -0.47 15.59
CA MET A 472 -9.01 -1.21 14.52
C MET A 472 -9.07 -2.72 14.80
N PRO A 473 -10.05 -3.44 14.20
CA PRO A 473 -10.05 -4.89 14.28
C PRO A 473 -8.86 -5.42 13.48
N HIS A 474 -8.41 -6.62 13.82
CA HIS A 474 -7.43 -7.31 12.99
C HIS A 474 -7.98 -7.47 11.55
N ALA A 475 -7.09 -7.31 10.57
CA ALA A 475 -7.43 -7.40 9.16
C ALA A 475 -6.91 -8.73 8.57
N LEU A 476 -7.75 -9.40 7.81
CA LEU A 476 -7.46 -10.61 7.05
C LEU A 476 -7.49 -10.25 5.56
N VAL A 477 -6.32 -9.94 5.01
CA VAL A 477 -6.14 -9.58 3.60
C VAL A 477 -5.65 -10.81 2.85
N ASN A 478 -6.52 -11.45 2.07
CA ASN A 478 -6.20 -12.66 1.32
C ASN A 478 -6.32 -12.41 -0.19
N MET A 479 -5.18 -12.42 -0.88
CA MET A 479 -5.08 -12.30 -2.33
C MET A 479 -4.58 -13.62 -2.90
N THR A 480 -5.45 -14.36 -3.58
CA THR A 480 -5.13 -15.69 -4.12
C THR A 480 -5.50 -15.79 -5.58
N ASN A 481 -4.65 -16.44 -6.39
CA ASN A 481 -4.87 -16.58 -7.82
C ASN A 481 -5.05 -15.23 -8.52
N VAL A 482 -4.21 -14.24 -8.16
CA VAL A 482 -4.24 -12.90 -8.76
C VAL A 482 -3.26 -12.85 -9.93
N THR A 483 -3.74 -12.38 -11.07
CA THR A 483 -2.92 -12.17 -12.26
C THR A 483 -2.79 -10.68 -12.54
N SER A 484 -1.58 -10.17 -12.67
CA SER A 484 -1.34 -8.77 -13.05
C SER A 484 -0.60 -8.70 -14.38
N LEU A 485 -1.15 -7.92 -15.31
CA LEU A 485 -0.58 -7.57 -16.61
C LEU A 485 -0.47 -6.04 -16.68
N GLU A 486 0.67 -5.51 -16.27
CA GLU A 486 0.94 -4.08 -16.10
C GLU A 486 0.14 -3.40 -14.98
N GLY A 487 -0.49 -4.19 -14.09
CA GLY A 487 -1.15 -3.69 -12.89
C GLY A 487 -0.24 -3.69 -11.65
N THR A 488 -0.63 -2.95 -10.63
CA THR A 488 0.15 -2.77 -9.40
C THR A 488 -0.72 -2.98 -8.16
N ILE A 489 -0.22 -3.78 -7.21
CA ILE A 489 -0.82 -3.93 -5.87
C ILE A 489 -0.04 -3.04 -4.90
N VAL A 490 -0.73 -2.16 -4.19
CA VAL A 490 -0.15 -1.22 -3.24
C VAL A 490 -0.68 -1.52 -1.85
N LEU A 491 0.19 -1.86 -0.91
CA LEU A 491 -0.12 -1.88 0.52
C LEU A 491 0.45 -0.64 1.15
N HIS A 492 -0.33 0.07 1.95
CA HIS A 492 0.11 1.35 2.51
C HIS A 492 -0.38 1.60 3.93
N GLY A 493 0.48 2.23 4.74
CA GLY A 493 0.22 2.52 6.14
C GLY A 493 0.35 1.31 7.07
N ALA A 494 -0.13 1.46 8.30
CA ALA A 494 -0.03 0.46 9.35
C ALA A 494 -1.13 -0.60 9.22
N MET A 495 -0.76 -1.87 9.41
CA MET A 495 -1.73 -2.94 9.57
C MET A 495 -2.20 -2.99 11.03
N PRO A 496 -3.51 -3.21 11.29
CA PRO A 496 -4.00 -3.39 12.64
C PRO A 496 -3.26 -4.53 13.37
N PRO A 497 -3.13 -4.47 14.70
CA PRO A 497 -2.53 -5.56 15.47
C PRO A 497 -3.17 -6.92 15.18
N ASN A 498 -2.35 -7.98 15.17
CA ASN A 498 -2.79 -9.36 14.95
C ASN A 498 -3.39 -9.64 13.55
N SER A 499 -3.09 -8.79 12.57
CA SER A 499 -3.55 -8.96 11.19
C SER A 499 -2.78 -10.04 10.42
N SER A 500 -3.34 -10.46 9.28
CA SER A 500 -2.69 -11.34 8.32
C SER A 500 -2.88 -10.79 6.91
N VAL A 501 -1.79 -10.77 6.13
CA VAL A 501 -1.77 -10.39 4.73
C VAL A 501 -1.13 -11.54 3.95
N LEU A 502 -1.91 -12.18 3.08
CA LEU A 502 -1.50 -13.31 2.25
C LEU A 502 -1.60 -12.92 0.77
N LEU A 503 -0.50 -13.11 0.03
CA LEU A 503 -0.49 -13.08 -1.42
C LEU A 503 0.02 -14.44 -1.92
N ALA A 504 -0.88 -15.26 -2.45
CA ALA A 504 -0.58 -16.64 -2.82
C ALA A 504 -0.99 -17.00 -4.25
N ASN A 505 -0.29 -17.97 -4.84
CA ASN A 505 -0.63 -18.57 -6.14
C ASN A 505 -0.81 -17.52 -7.26
N SER A 506 -0.03 -16.45 -7.22
CA SER A 506 -0.28 -15.26 -8.05
C SER A 506 0.83 -15.03 -9.06
N THR A 507 0.48 -14.47 -10.21
CA THR A 507 1.42 -14.13 -11.29
C THR A 507 1.35 -12.66 -11.57
N LEU A 508 2.37 -11.91 -11.17
CA LEU A 508 2.35 -10.45 -11.20
C LEU A 508 3.42 -9.93 -12.15
N ARG A 509 3.01 -9.24 -13.20
CA ARG A 509 3.90 -8.67 -14.20
C ARG A 509 3.69 -7.17 -14.31
N ALA A 510 4.79 -6.44 -14.32
CA ALA A 510 4.79 -5.01 -14.63
C ALA A 510 6.08 -4.61 -15.37
N THR A 511 5.99 -3.56 -16.17
CA THR A 511 7.13 -2.98 -16.87
C THR A 511 7.19 -1.47 -16.67
N VAL A 512 8.38 -0.88 -16.80
CA VAL A 512 8.57 0.58 -16.66
C VAL A 512 7.74 1.37 -17.69
N GLY A 513 7.48 0.78 -18.86
CA GLY A 513 6.67 1.40 -19.91
C GLY A 513 5.17 1.20 -19.75
N GLY A 514 4.72 0.05 -19.21
CA GLY A 514 3.31 -0.30 -19.09
C GLY A 514 2.67 0.11 -17.77
N SER A 515 3.40 0.04 -16.65
CA SER A 515 2.88 0.44 -15.33
C SER A 515 2.50 1.92 -15.31
N GLN A 516 1.39 2.21 -14.63
CA GLN A 516 0.90 3.57 -14.37
C GLN A 516 1.18 4.03 -12.94
N TYR A 517 2.00 3.27 -12.20
CA TYR A 517 2.37 3.65 -10.85
C TYR A 517 3.30 4.89 -10.86
N VAL A 518 2.93 5.91 -10.10
CA VAL A 518 3.72 7.13 -9.92
C VAL A 518 4.13 7.23 -8.46
N SER A 519 5.43 7.39 -8.23
CA SER A 519 5.96 7.56 -6.87
C SER A 519 5.51 8.88 -6.26
N ILE A 520 5.20 8.85 -4.98
CA ILE A 520 4.77 10.01 -4.19
C ILE A 520 5.91 10.57 -3.34
N THR A 521 7.06 9.89 -3.33
CA THR A 521 8.25 10.32 -2.58
C THR A 521 8.77 11.66 -3.12
N PRO A 522 8.89 12.72 -2.28
CA PRO A 522 9.35 14.03 -2.71
C PRO A 522 10.70 13.98 -3.42
N GLY A 523 10.82 14.68 -4.55
CA GLY A 523 12.04 14.73 -5.37
C GLY A 523 12.25 13.53 -6.31
N LEU A 524 11.43 12.48 -6.21
CA LEU A 524 11.54 11.26 -7.03
C LEU A 524 10.34 11.05 -7.97
N THR A 525 9.40 11.99 -8.02
CA THR A 525 8.18 11.93 -8.85
C THR A 525 8.44 11.81 -10.36
N GLY A 526 9.63 12.19 -10.83
CA GLY A 526 10.04 12.08 -12.23
C GLY A 526 10.58 10.70 -12.65
N TYR A 527 10.90 9.82 -11.71
CA TYR A 527 11.42 8.49 -12.00
C TYR A 527 10.29 7.49 -12.19
N ARG A 528 10.28 6.82 -13.34
CA ARG A 528 9.36 5.71 -13.61
C ARG A 528 9.96 4.38 -13.18
N TYR A 529 9.18 3.67 -12.39
CA TYR A 529 9.40 2.28 -12.02
C TYR A 529 8.25 1.44 -12.59
N GLY A 530 8.50 0.14 -12.81
CA GLY A 530 7.47 -0.80 -13.25
C GLY A 530 7.08 -1.79 -12.15
N PRO A 531 6.58 -1.36 -10.98
CA PRO A 531 6.36 -2.26 -9.85
C PRO A 531 5.10 -3.12 -10.02
N ALA A 532 5.23 -4.39 -9.69
CA ALA A 532 4.11 -5.29 -9.52
C ALA A 532 3.49 -5.13 -8.12
N VAL A 533 4.33 -4.93 -7.11
CA VAL A 533 3.92 -4.71 -5.72
C VAL A 533 4.60 -3.46 -5.17
N VAL A 534 3.87 -2.69 -4.37
CA VAL A 534 4.37 -1.50 -3.68
C VAL A 534 4.04 -1.62 -2.20
N LEU A 535 5.04 -1.39 -1.35
CA LEU A 535 4.92 -1.31 0.10
C LEU A 535 5.21 0.13 0.52
N ASP A 536 4.16 0.88 0.82
CA ASP A 536 4.22 2.33 0.99
C ASP A 536 3.94 2.75 2.45
N GLY A 537 5.01 2.93 3.23
CA GLY A 537 4.95 3.22 4.66
C GLY A 537 4.35 2.08 5.45
N VAL A 538 4.60 0.84 5.02
CA VAL A 538 3.99 -0.36 5.62
C VAL A 538 4.57 -0.61 7.00
N ARG A 539 3.67 -0.75 7.97
CA ARG A 539 4.03 -1.08 9.35
C ARG A 539 3.26 -2.30 9.81
N LEU A 540 3.99 -3.38 10.05
CA LEU A 540 3.44 -4.63 10.57
C LEU A 540 3.53 -4.58 12.09
N LEU A 541 2.37 -4.65 12.75
CA LEU A 541 2.23 -4.63 14.20
C LEU A 541 1.62 -5.98 14.60
N SER A 542 2.41 -6.91 15.15
CA SER A 542 1.98 -8.30 15.39
C SER A 542 1.27 -8.92 14.17
N THR A 543 1.74 -8.58 12.97
CA THR A 543 1.08 -8.91 11.71
C THR A 543 1.90 -9.93 10.94
N ARG A 544 1.23 -10.88 10.29
CA ARG A 544 1.85 -11.85 9.39
C ARG A 544 1.66 -11.40 7.94
N PHE A 545 2.73 -10.98 7.28
CA PHE A 545 2.75 -10.75 5.85
C PHE A 545 3.43 -11.95 5.16
N VAL A 546 2.70 -12.63 4.29
CA VAL A 546 3.16 -13.84 3.59
C VAL A 546 2.91 -13.70 2.11
N MET A 547 3.99 -13.73 1.32
CA MET A 547 3.92 -13.96 -0.11
C MET A 547 4.41 -15.37 -0.39
N THR A 548 3.61 -16.19 -1.08
CA THR A 548 3.99 -17.58 -1.35
C THR A 548 3.51 -18.10 -2.69
N ARG A 549 4.23 -19.08 -3.28
CA ARG A 549 3.88 -19.73 -4.55
C ARG A 549 3.52 -18.73 -5.65
N SER A 550 4.27 -17.64 -5.72
CA SER A 550 3.94 -16.50 -6.59
C SER A 550 5.14 -16.09 -7.42
N THR A 551 4.87 -15.64 -8.64
CA THR A 551 5.89 -15.20 -9.59
C THR A 551 5.75 -13.70 -9.84
N LEU A 552 6.83 -12.95 -9.71
CA LEU A 552 6.90 -11.53 -10.00
C LEU A 552 7.85 -11.29 -11.18
N VAL A 553 7.40 -10.58 -12.20
CA VAL A 553 8.20 -10.26 -13.38
C VAL A 553 8.24 -8.75 -13.61
N CYS A 554 9.43 -8.19 -13.68
CA CYS A 554 9.67 -6.76 -13.85
C CYS A 554 10.56 -6.48 -15.07
N GLY A 555 10.01 -5.82 -16.09
CA GLY A 555 10.74 -5.44 -17.30
C GLY A 555 11.08 -3.93 -17.39
N GLY A 556 12.30 -3.60 -17.81
CA GLY A 556 12.73 -2.21 -18.09
C GLY A 556 14.03 -1.81 -17.39
N GLY A 557 14.73 -0.80 -17.90
CA GLY A 557 16.09 -0.47 -17.47
C GLY A 557 16.24 0.01 -16.02
N SER A 558 15.16 0.41 -15.37
CA SER A 558 15.07 0.87 -13.97
C SER A 558 14.07 0.05 -13.15
N CYS A 559 13.74 -1.17 -13.59
CA CYS A 559 12.64 -1.92 -13.01
C CYS A 559 12.92 -2.40 -11.57
N ALA A 560 11.92 -2.27 -10.71
CA ALA A 560 11.89 -2.85 -9.36
C ALA A 560 10.58 -3.63 -9.21
N ALA A 561 10.65 -4.96 -9.00
CA ALA A 561 9.45 -5.80 -8.94
C ALA A 561 8.59 -5.45 -7.71
N ILE A 562 9.26 -5.18 -6.59
CA ILE A 562 8.71 -4.67 -5.36
C ILE A 562 9.33 -3.29 -5.10
N LEU A 563 8.49 -2.28 -4.93
CA LEU A 563 8.94 -0.93 -4.58
C LEU A 563 8.59 -0.65 -3.12
N VAL A 564 9.52 -0.07 -2.36
CA VAL A 564 9.27 0.37 -0.97
C VAL A 564 9.35 1.90 -0.90
N GLU A 565 8.29 2.52 -0.40
CA GLU A 565 8.23 3.96 -0.14
C GLU A 565 8.01 4.21 1.35
N ARG A 566 8.52 5.34 1.88
CA ARG A 566 8.33 5.78 3.27
C ARG A 566 8.65 4.73 4.36
N GLY A 567 9.50 3.76 4.03
CA GLY A 567 10.00 2.72 4.94
C GLY A 567 9.12 1.46 5.04
N LEU A 568 9.76 0.37 5.46
CA LEU A 568 9.12 -0.90 5.81
C LEU A 568 9.51 -1.27 7.25
N VAL A 569 8.51 -1.36 8.13
CA VAL A 569 8.71 -1.67 9.56
C VAL A 569 8.00 -2.98 9.89
N VAL A 570 8.77 -3.94 10.41
CA VAL A 570 8.28 -5.24 10.89
C VAL A 570 8.51 -5.28 12.41
N ASN A 571 7.44 -5.09 13.20
CA ASN A 571 7.56 -4.88 14.65
C ASN A 571 6.53 -5.68 15.46
N LEU A 572 6.75 -5.81 16.77
CA LEU A 572 5.86 -6.47 17.73
C LEU A 572 5.58 -7.94 17.38
N PHE A 573 6.63 -8.76 17.28
CA PHE A 573 6.51 -10.18 16.89
C PHE A 573 5.85 -10.40 15.52
N SER A 574 6.07 -9.48 14.59
CA SER A 574 5.55 -9.58 13.22
C SER A 574 6.42 -10.51 12.37
N VAL A 575 5.85 -10.98 11.27
CA VAL A 575 6.54 -11.79 10.28
C VAL A 575 6.36 -11.18 8.90
N PHE A 576 7.45 -10.93 8.19
CA PHE A 576 7.46 -10.69 6.75
C PHE A 576 8.13 -11.88 6.07
N TYR A 577 7.36 -12.61 5.26
CA TYR A 577 7.74 -13.90 4.71
C TYR A 577 7.54 -13.95 3.20
N MET A 578 8.60 -14.31 2.46
CA MET A 578 8.52 -14.66 1.04
C MET A 578 8.99 -16.09 0.86
N ASP A 579 8.11 -16.99 0.46
CA ASP A 579 8.39 -18.43 0.39
C ASP A 579 7.93 -19.07 -0.91
N ASN A 580 8.79 -19.86 -1.53
CA ASN A 580 8.51 -20.45 -2.85
C ASN A 580 8.09 -19.38 -3.87
N CYS A 581 8.77 -18.23 -3.80
CA CYS A 581 8.57 -17.11 -4.70
C CYS A 581 9.65 -17.08 -5.76
N ALA A 582 9.26 -16.73 -6.98
CA ALA A 582 10.19 -16.50 -8.06
C ALA A 582 10.10 -15.06 -8.53
N VAL A 583 11.22 -14.35 -8.52
CA VAL A 583 11.25 -12.95 -8.93
C VAL A 583 12.27 -12.74 -10.01
N VAL A 584 11.80 -12.30 -11.17
CA VAL A 584 12.65 -11.97 -12.32
C VAL A 584 12.53 -10.48 -12.57
N SER A 585 13.62 -9.76 -12.37
CA SER A 585 13.70 -8.33 -12.63
C SER A 585 14.91 -8.01 -13.48
N ARG A 586 14.83 -6.94 -14.26
CA ARG A 586 15.98 -6.49 -15.07
C ARG A 586 17.02 -5.71 -14.26
N ALA A 587 16.62 -5.02 -13.20
CA ALA A 587 17.51 -4.16 -12.41
C ALA A 587 17.50 -4.54 -10.92
N ASN A 588 16.39 -4.32 -10.21
CA ASN A 588 16.28 -4.63 -8.78
C ASN A 588 15.06 -5.51 -8.46
N VAL A 589 15.15 -6.34 -7.42
CA VAL A 589 13.99 -7.12 -6.95
C VAL A 589 13.12 -6.25 -6.04
N MET A 590 13.70 -5.76 -4.94
CA MET A 590 13.09 -4.88 -3.96
C MET A 590 13.90 -3.58 -3.87
N TYR A 591 13.32 -2.45 -4.26
CA TYR A 591 14.01 -1.16 -4.27
C TYR A 591 13.30 -0.16 -3.37
N ALA A 592 14.01 0.38 -2.38
CA ALA A 592 13.46 1.34 -1.42
C ALA A 592 13.86 2.77 -1.78
N LEU A 593 12.88 3.65 -2.03
CA LEU A 593 13.10 5.04 -2.37
C LEU A 593 13.50 5.84 -1.12
N VAL A 594 14.80 5.93 -0.87
CA VAL A 594 15.40 6.64 0.28
C VAL A 594 14.74 6.18 1.61
N SER A 595 14.44 4.89 1.67
CA SER A 595 13.58 4.29 2.68
C SER A 595 14.33 3.18 3.42
N ASP A 596 13.96 2.97 4.67
CA ASP A 596 14.64 2.06 5.59
C ASP A 596 13.86 0.75 5.75
N LEU A 597 14.57 -0.33 6.05
CA LEU A 597 14.01 -1.57 6.58
C LEU A 597 14.31 -1.65 8.07
N ARG A 598 13.28 -1.82 8.90
CA ARG A 598 13.44 -2.05 10.34
C ARG A 598 12.72 -3.31 10.77
N VAL A 599 13.45 -4.25 11.36
CA VAL A 599 12.93 -5.50 11.92
C VAL A 599 13.20 -5.47 13.42
N GLY A 600 12.16 -5.29 14.22
CA GLY A 600 12.28 -5.02 15.64
C GLY A 600 11.28 -5.74 16.53
N GLY A 601 11.53 -5.73 17.84
CA GLY A 601 10.60 -6.24 18.84
C GLY A 601 10.26 -7.73 18.67
N GLY A 602 11.28 -8.58 18.51
CA GLY A 602 11.13 -10.03 18.34
C GLY A 602 10.51 -10.45 17.01
N SER A 603 10.70 -9.65 15.95
CA SER A 603 10.09 -9.91 14.64
C SER A 603 11.01 -10.69 13.70
N VAL A 604 10.45 -11.18 12.60
CA VAL A 604 11.19 -11.98 11.61
C VAL A 604 10.96 -11.42 10.21
N PHE A 605 12.05 -11.15 9.48
CA PHE A 605 12.03 -10.95 8.03
C PHE A 605 12.74 -12.14 7.38
N SER A 606 12.07 -12.83 6.47
CA SER A 606 12.58 -14.09 5.96
C SER A 606 12.23 -14.34 4.49
N ILE A 607 13.23 -14.74 3.73
CA ILE A 607 13.12 -15.20 2.34
C ILE A 607 13.53 -16.67 2.32
N GLN A 608 12.63 -17.56 1.88
CA GLN A 608 12.87 -19.00 1.86
C GLN A 608 12.48 -19.65 0.55
N ASN A 609 13.16 -20.75 0.20
CA ASN A 609 12.81 -21.63 -0.92
C ASN A 609 12.56 -20.87 -2.24
N SER A 610 13.22 -19.73 -2.43
CA SER A 610 12.89 -18.76 -3.47
C SER A 610 13.98 -18.69 -4.52
N SER A 611 13.64 -18.21 -5.71
CA SER A 611 14.56 -18.05 -6.83
C SER A 611 14.49 -16.64 -7.39
N TRP A 612 15.53 -15.84 -7.19
CA TRP A 612 15.56 -14.43 -7.56
C TRP A 612 16.61 -14.19 -8.64
N SER A 613 16.21 -13.50 -9.70
CA SER A 613 17.06 -13.17 -10.84
C SER A 613 16.99 -11.67 -11.11
N ALA A 614 18.13 -10.99 -10.95
CA ALA A 614 18.32 -9.58 -11.30
C ALA A 614 19.73 -9.38 -11.90
N PRO A 615 19.99 -9.93 -13.11
CA PRO A 615 21.33 -10.06 -13.69
C PRO A 615 21.80 -8.75 -14.36
N SER A 616 21.82 -7.66 -13.60
CA SER A 616 22.34 -6.39 -14.10
C SER A 616 23.87 -6.38 -14.14
N SER A 617 24.45 -5.78 -15.17
CA SER A 617 25.89 -5.50 -15.23
C SER A 617 26.25 -4.12 -14.68
N LYS A 618 25.27 -3.35 -14.22
CA LYS A 618 25.48 -2.01 -13.70
C LYS A 618 25.86 -2.03 -12.22
N PHE A 619 26.67 -1.05 -11.85
CA PHE A 619 27.04 -0.80 -10.47
C PHE A 619 25.82 -0.44 -9.62
N HIS A 620 25.78 -0.91 -8.37
CA HIS A 620 24.70 -0.74 -7.38
C HIS A 620 23.33 -1.38 -7.67
N GLU A 621 23.06 -1.85 -8.89
CA GLU A 621 21.81 -2.58 -9.17
C GLU A 621 21.85 -3.98 -8.52
N SER A 622 20.98 -4.20 -7.54
CA SER A 622 21.05 -5.27 -6.54
C SER A 622 19.67 -5.88 -6.29
N ALA A 623 19.58 -7.04 -5.62
CA ALA A 623 18.28 -7.62 -5.32
C ALA A 623 17.46 -6.72 -4.37
N CYS A 624 17.99 -6.43 -3.18
CA CYS A 624 17.38 -5.55 -2.18
C CYS A 624 18.21 -4.29 -2.00
N VAL A 625 17.62 -3.10 -2.15
CA VAL A 625 18.30 -1.81 -1.93
C VAL A 625 17.54 -0.98 -0.92
N PHE A 626 18.19 -0.62 0.19
CA PHE A 626 17.63 0.22 1.26
C PHE A 626 18.57 1.37 1.61
N ARG A 627 18.04 2.43 2.25
CA ARG A 627 18.90 3.43 2.88
C ARG A 627 19.49 2.82 4.15
N ASP A 628 18.71 2.58 5.19
CA ASP A 628 19.22 1.94 6.40
C ASP A 628 18.50 0.60 6.64
N VAL A 629 19.25 -0.42 7.08
CA VAL A 629 18.70 -1.70 7.52
C VAL A 629 19.05 -1.88 8.99
N VAL A 630 18.02 -2.04 9.82
CA VAL A 630 18.15 -2.21 11.28
C VAL A 630 17.43 -3.49 11.70
N VAL A 631 18.14 -4.36 12.40
CA VAL A 631 17.60 -5.55 13.06
C VAL A 631 17.87 -5.43 14.56
N ASP A 632 16.84 -5.26 15.37
CA ASP A 632 16.94 -4.96 16.80
C ASP A 632 15.92 -5.72 17.67
N GLY A 633 16.02 -5.56 18.98
CA GLY A 633 15.06 -6.12 19.95
C GLY A 633 14.91 -7.64 19.87
N GLY A 634 16.02 -8.38 19.69
CA GLY A 634 16.01 -9.84 19.55
C GLY A 634 15.27 -10.33 18.32
N SER A 635 15.41 -9.64 17.19
CA SER A 635 14.75 -9.95 15.91
C SER A 635 15.66 -10.73 14.96
N VAL A 636 15.09 -11.29 13.89
CA VAL A 636 15.81 -12.12 12.92
C VAL A 636 15.61 -11.62 11.49
N LEU A 637 16.70 -11.48 10.75
CA LEU A 637 16.72 -11.32 9.30
C LEU A 637 17.40 -12.54 8.68
N GLN A 638 16.66 -13.34 7.91
CA GLN A 638 17.19 -14.60 7.35
C GLN A 638 16.89 -14.81 5.87
N ILE A 639 17.85 -15.43 5.20
CA ILE A 639 17.77 -15.86 3.81
C ILE A 639 18.13 -17.34 3.77
N VAL A 640 17.18 -18.19 3.39
CA VAL A 640 17.30 -19.65 3.58
C VAL A 640 16.91 -20.41 2.31
N SER A 641 17.65 -21.47 1.98
CA SER A 641 17.29 -22.45 0.92
C SER A 641 16.93 -21.81 -0.43
N SER A 642 17.60 -20.71 -0.79
CA SER A 642 17.21 -19.88 -1.94
C SER A 642 18.34 -19.74 -2.95
N ASN A 643 17.96 -19.41 -4.18
CA ASN A 643 18.84 -19.31 -5.33
C ASN A 643 18.84 -17.88 -5.89
N PHE A 644 20.01 -17.27 -6.05
CA PHE A 644 20.14 -15.86 -6.42
C PHE A 644 21.05 -15.71 -7.64
N ARG A 645 20.51 -15.17 -8.74
CA ARG A 645 21.26 -14.83 -9.96
C ARG A 645 21.26 -13.33 -10.18
N LEU A 646 22.26 -12.66 -9.64
CA LEU A 646 22.28 -11.23 -9.46
C LEU A 646 23.45 -10.56 -10.17
N GLY A 647 23.33 -9.25 -10.30
CA GLY A 647 24.41 -8.37 -10.72
C GLY A 647 25.38 -8.08 -9.58
N PHE A 648 25.08 -7.01 -8.85
CA PHE A 648 26.01 -6.39 -7.89
C PHE A 648 25.91 -7.00 -6.48
N ALA A 649 24.76 -6.89 -5.83
CA ALA A 649 24.56 -7.38 -4.45
C ALA A 649 23.22 -8.10 -4.24
N MET A 650 23.13 -8.96 -3.22
CA MET A 650 21.83 -9.45 -2.71
C MET A 650 21.17 -8.42 -1.81
N LEU A 651 21.87 -7.89 -0.81
CA LEU A 651 21.41 -6.79 0.02
C LEU A 651 22.39 -5.63 -0.08
N MET A 652 21.90 -4.47 -0.50
CA MET A 652 22.63 -3.20 -0.47
C MET A 652 21.95 -2.24 0.49
N ALA A 653 22.73 -1.65 1.40
CA ALA A 653 22.27 -0.62 2.30
C ALA A 653 23.31 0.50 2.44
N LYS A 654 22.88 1.71 2.79
CA LYS A 654 23.79 2.76 3.26
C LYS A 654 24.39 2.38 4.60
N THR A 655 23.59 1.89 5.53
CA THR A 655 24.04 1.35 6.82
C THR A 655 23.31 0.05 7.15
N LEU A 656 24.00 -0.87 7.85
CA LEU A 656 23.43 -2.13 8.32
C LEU A 656 23.79 -2.30 9.81
N THR A 657 22.78 -2.28 10.68
CA THR A 657 22.94 -2.45 12.13
C THR A 657 22.16 -3.67 12.61
N VAL A 658 22.84 -4.57 13.31
CA VAL A 658 22.24 -5.72 14.01
C VAL A 658 22.59 -5.61 15.49
N THR A 659 21.60 -5.47 16.35
CA THR A 659 21.79 -5.12 17.77
C THR A 659 20.80 -5.82 18.70
N ASP A 660 20.99 -5.68 20.01
CA ASP A 660 20.11 -6.22 21.06
C ASP A 660 19.84 -7.73 20.93
N GLY A 661 20.90 -8.52 20.76
CA GLY A 661 20.80 -9.98 20.63
C GLY A 661 20.07 -10.45 19.37
N SER A 662 20.09 -9.65 18.30
CA SER A 662 19.45 -9.99 17.03
C SER A 662 20.32 -10.89 16.14
N TRP A 663 19.72 -11.47 15.11
CA TRP A 663 20.36 -12.51 14.30
C TRP A 663 20.23 -12.26 12.80
N LEU A 664 21.37 -12.25 12.09
CA LEU A 664 21.45 -12.23 10.64
C LEU A 664 21.87 -13.61 10.13
N VAL A 665 21.10 -14.21 9.22
CA VAL A 665 21.33 -15.60 8.77
C VAL A 665 21.33 -15.72 7.25
N HIS A 666 22.35 -16.37 6.72
CA HIS A 666 22.41 -16.86 5.34
C HIS A 666 22.67 -18.36 5.39
N ARG A 667 21.66 -19.17 5.04
CA ARG A 667 21.73 -20.63 5.14
C ARG A 667 21.28 -21.35 3.87
N ASN A 668 22.01 -22.37 3.43
CA ASN A 668 21.60 -23.24 2.31
C ASN A 668 21.32 -22.50 1.00
N ASN A 669 22.02 -21.40 0.71
CA ASN A 669 21.77 -20.60 -0.50
C ASN A 669 22.82 -20.82 -1.58
N GLU A 670 22.44 -20.59 -2.82
CA GLU A 670 23.38 -20.40 -3.93
C GLU A 670 23.32 -18.94 -4.38
N PHE A 671 24.43 -18.23 -4.20
CA PHE A 671 24.61 -16.83 -4.58
C PHE A 671 25.50 -16.72 -5.81
N ARG A 672 24.93 -16.26 -6.93
CA ARG A 672 25.66 -15.80 -8.11
C ARG A 672 25.62 -14.28 -8.14
N THR A 673 26.59 -13.64 -7.50
CA THR A 673 26.61 -12.19 -7.25
C THR A 673 28.04 -11.74 -6.93
N ALA A 674 28.35 -10.45 -7.08
CA ALA A 674 29.64 -9.93 -6.63
C ALA A 674 29.70 -9.84 -5.10
N TYR A 675 28.64 -9.35 -4.46
CA TYR A 675 28.51 -9.22 -3.01
C TYR A 675 27.22 -9.88 -2.51
N VAL A 676 27.24 -10.52 -1.34
CA VAL A 676 25.99 -10.94 -0.68
C VAL A 676 25.39 -9.74 0.06
N VAL A 677 26.20 -9.07 0.88
CA VAL A 677 25.86 -7.83 1.58
C VAL A 677 26.81 -6.73 1.09
N TYR A 678 26.29 -5.54 0.79
CA TYR A 678 27.11 -4.38 0.45
C TYR A 678 26.66 -3.18 1.26
N VAL A 679 27.59 -2.58 2.02
CA VAL A 679 27.31 -1.40 2.84
C VAL A 679 28.05 -0.19 2.26
N ASP A 680 27.31 0.78 1.75
CA ASP A 680 27.87 1.92 1.01
C ASP A 680 28.68 2.85 1.91
N LYS A 681 28.16 3.19 3.10
CA LYS A 681 28.88 4.07 4.03
C LYS A 681 29.99 3.29 4.74
N GLU A 682 31.20 3.85 4.68
CA GLU A 682 32.38 3.31 5.36
C GLU A 682 32.12 3.10 6.87
N ASN A 683 32.63 1.99 7.38
CA ASN A 683 32.54 1.58 8.79
C ASN A 683 31.12 1.61 9.39
N SER A 684 30.11 1.20 8.61
CA SER A 684 28.70 1.23 9.05
C SER A 684 27.97 -0.11 9.02
N LEU A 685 28.72 -1.20 8.84
CA LEU A 685 28.27 -2.56 9.16
C LEU A 685 28.54 -2.82 10.65
N ALA A 686 27.52 -2.70 11.49
CA ALA A 686 27.65 -2.75 12.95
C ALA A 686 26.87 -3.91 13.56
N PHE A 687 27.57 -4.73 14.36
CA PHE A 687 26.98 -5.75 15.21
C PHE A 687 27.26 -5.39 16.66
N ARG A 688 26.22 -5.28 17.49
CA ARG A 688 26.33 -4.88 18.90
C ARG A 688 25.57 -5.85 19.80
N ASP A 689 25.80 -5.73 21.10
CA ASP A 689 24.99 -6.35 22.16
C ASP A 689 24.75 -7.85 21.95
N GLN A 690 25.84 -8.60 21.73
CA GLN A 690 25.83 -10.06 21.53
C GLN A 690 25.02 -10.54 20.30
N SER A 691 24.88 -9.69 19.29
CA SER A 691 24.22 -10.07 18.03
C SER A 691 25.09 -10.96 17.16
N VAL A 692 24.44 -11.85 16.41
CA VAL A 692 25.09 -12.95 15.69
C VAL A 692 24.90 -12.85 14.17
N TRP A 693 25.93 -13.22 13.42
CA TRP A 693 25.85 -13.45 11.97
C TRP A 693 26.23 -14.89 11.63
N SER A 694 25.29 -15.66 11.08
CA SER A 694 25.53 -17.05 10.66
C SER A 694 25.58 -17.17 9.14
N ILE A 695 26.67 -17.74 8.62
CA ILE A 695 26.92 -18.02 7.20
C ILE A 695 27.14 -19.53 7.05
N ILE A 696 26.11 -20.25 6.62
CA ILE A 696 26.06 -21.71 6.73
C ILE A 696 25.65 -22.35 5.39
N ASP A 697 26.39 -23.35 4.92
CA ASP A 697 26.02 -24.19 3.78
C ASP A 697 25.69 -23.40 2.49
N ASN A 698 26.38 -22.27 2.24
CA ASN A 698 26.15 -21.46 1.04
C ASN A 698 27.19 -21.74 -0.05
N LYS A 699 26.76 -21.62 -1.32
CA LYS A 699 27.62 -21.64 -2.49
C LYS A 699 27.68 -20.28 -3.14
N LEU A 700 28.88 -19.73 -3.31
CA LEU A 700 29.09 -18.41 -3.89
C LEU A 700 29.87 -18.54 -5.19
N THR A 701 29.38 -17.91 -6.25
CA THR A 701 30.03 -17.86 -7.57
C THR A 701 29.75 -16.53 -8.26
N TYR A 702 30.35 -16.35 -9.43
CA TYR A 702 30.32 -15.10 -10.18
C TYR A 702 28.90 -14.70 -10.59
N GLY A 703 28.55 -13.44 -10.32
CA GLY A 703 27.33 -12.80 -10.82
C GLY A 703 27.52 -12.13 -12.17
N SER A 704 26.49 -11.41 -12.63
CA SER A 704 26.52 -10.72 -13.92
C SER A 704 27.34 -9.42 -13.92
N TYR A 705 27.61 -8.83 -12.75
CA TYR A 705 28.42 -7.61 -12.63
C TYR A 705 29.92 -7.88 -12.79
N SER A 706 30.42 -8.98 -12.21
CA SER A 706 31.85 -9.28 -12.18
C SER A 706 32.12 -10.76 -12.27
N SER A 707 33.07 -11.12 -13.12
CA SER A 707 33.63 -12.47 -13.28
C SER A 707 34.84 -12.74 -12.37
N THR A 708 35.17 -11.81 -11.47
CA THR A 708 36.35 -11.92 -10.58
C THR A 708 36.02 -11.72 -9.10
N ILE A 709 34.98 -10.94 -8.81
CA ILE A 709 34.55 -10.62 -7.45
C ILE A 709 33.46 -11.61 -7.03
N VAL A 710 33.69 -12.28 -5.90
CA VAL A 710 32.73 -13.11 -5.18
C VAL A 710 33.06 -12.94 -3.71
N ARG A 711 32.27 -12.16 -2.98
CA ARG A 711 32.53 -11.77 -1.59
C ARG A 711 31.24 -11.81 -0.77
N MET A 712 31.37 -12.02 0.54
CA MET A 712 30.23 -11.88 1.45
C MET A 712 29.92 -10.41 1.68
N THR A 713 30.95 -9.58 1.88
CA THR A 713 30.82 -8.14 2.11
C THR A 713 31.95 -7.35 1.45
N ASN A 714 31.85 -6.02 1.47
CA ASN A 714 32.89 -5.09 1.04
C ASN A 714 33.90 -4.76 2.14
N ASP A 715 35.03 -4.15 1.77
CA ASP A 715 36.29 -4.11 2.53
C ASP A 715 36.31 -3.08 3.68
N TRP A 716 35.15 -2.66 4.16
CA TRP A 716 35.04 -1.72 5.26
C TRP A 716 35.28 -2.42 6.58
N SER A 717 36.18 -1.86 7.39
CA SER A 717 36.33 -2.31 8.77
C SER A 717 35.03 -2.00 9.53
N PRO A 718 34.57 -2.84 10.46
CA PRO A 718 33.42 -2.46 11.26
C PRO A 718 33.80 -1.28 12.19
N PRO A 719 32.81 -0.50 12.66
CA PRO A 719 33.08 0.59 13.59
C PRO A 719 33.67 0.06 14.91
N SER A 720 34.45 0.89 15.61
CA SER A 720 35.30 0.46 16.75
C SER A 720 34.53 -0.13 17.94
N ASP A 721 33.26 0.21 18.08
CA ASP A 721 32.32 -0.30 19.10
C ASP A 721 31.65 -1.62 18.68
N SER A 722 31.71 -2.00 17.40
CA SER A 722 31.15 -3.25 16.87
C SER A 722 31.89 -4.46 17.45
N ARG A 723 31.13 -5.48 17.86
CA ARG A 723 31.62 -6.76 18.39
C ARG A 723 30.84 -7.90 17.74
N PRO A 724 31.06 -8.17 16.44
CA PRO A 724 30.32 -9.20 15.73
C PRO A 724 30.71 -10.59 16.22
N THR A 725 29.72 -11.42 16.53
CA THR A 725 29.91 -12.87 16.66
C THR A 725 29.52 -13.52 15.34
N ILE A 726 30.50 -14.02 14.57
CA ILE A 726 30.28 -14.55 13.22
C ILE A 726 30.61 -16.04 13.17
N TYR A 727 29.70 -16.84 12.62
CA TYR A 727 29.90 -18.27 12.38
C TYR A 727 29.96 -18.55 10.88
N GLY A 728 30.99 -19.28 10.45
CA GLY A 728 31.14 -19.78 9.09
C GLY A 728 31.18 -21.30 9.08
N MET A 729 30.27 -21.95 8.36
CA MET A 729 30.22 -23.41 8.30
C MET A 729 29.89 -23.91 6.90
N CYS A 730 30.71 -24.82 6.38
CA CYS A 730 30.48 -25.54 5.12
C CYS A 730 30.14 -24.69 3.88
N ASN A 731 30.73 -23.50 3.76
CA ASN A 731 30.53 -22.66 2.57
C ASN A 731 31.53 -22.99 1.46
N GLU A 732 31.10 -22.81 0.22
CA GLU A 732 31.90 -22.99 -0.99
C GLU A 732 31.96 -21.65 -1.74
N ALA A 733 33.16 -21.22 -2.15
CA ALA A 733 33.35 -20.06 -3.01
C ALA A 733 34.15 -20.46 -4.23
N LYS A 734 33.62 -20.17 -5.43
CA LYS A 734 34.31 -20.42 -6.71
C LYS A 734 34.71 -21.89 -6.91
N GLY A 735 33.88 -22.84 -6.50
CA GLY A 735 34.17 -24.27 -6.63
C GLY A 735 35.01 -24.85 -5.49
N SER A 736 35.40 -24.05 -4.49
CA SER A 736 36.34 -24.45 -3.43
C SER A 736 35.78 -24.18 -2.02
N PRO A 737 36.01 -25.07 -1.05
CA PRO A 737 35.62 -24.81 0.35
C PRO A 737 36.26 -23.54 0.93
N VAL A 738 35.50 -22.79 1.71
CA VAL A 738 35.96 -21.58 2.41
C VAL A 738 36.51 -21.96 3.77
N THR A 739 37.84 -21.86 3.93
CA THR A 739 38.54 -22.07 5.20
C THR A 739 38.95 -20.77 5.89
N ASP A 740 39.14 -19.70 5.11
CA ASP A 740 39.50 -18.36 5.59
C ASP A 740 38.45 -17.36 5.11
N TYR A 741 37.54 -17.00 6.01
CA TYR A 741 36.43 -16.09 5.73
C TYR A 741 36.88 -14.62 5.75
N GLN A 742 37.95 -14.30 6.49
CA GLN A 742 38.42 -12.92 6.65
C GLN A 742 38.93 -12.38 5.32
N GLU A 743 39.80 -13.14 4.65
CA GLU A 743 40.39 -12.77 3.37
C GLU A 743 39.53 -13.20 2.18
N LYS A 744 39.10 -14.47 2.10
CA LYS A 744 38.43 -14.99 0.88
C LYS A 744 37.03 -14.42 0.66
N LEU A 745 36.32 -14.05 1.75
CA LEU A 745 34.97 -13.49 1.70
C LEU A 745 34.90 -12.04 2.18
N ASN A 746 36.06 -11.42 2.45
CA ASN A 746 36.21 -10.01 2.80
C ASN A 746 35.45 -9.58 4.06
N ILE A 747 35.27 -10.49 5.02
CA ILE A 747 34.60 -10.17 6.29
C ILE A 747 35.45 -9.22 7.15
N GLY A 748 36.79 -9.27 7.02
CA GLY A 748 37.71 -8.36 7.72
C GLY A 748 37.81 -8.58 9.25
N THR A 749 36.88 -9.30 9.88
CA THR A 749 36.91 -9.63 11.31
C THR A 749 36.91 -11.14 11.57
N PRO A 750 37.44 -11.58 12.73
CA PRO A 750 37.49 -13.00 13.07
C PRO A 750 36.15 -13.72 12.92
N VAL A 751 36.17 -14.89 12.29
CA VAL A 751 35.00 -15.75 12.09
C VAL A 751 35.29 -17.09 12.77
N THR A 752 34.34 -17.56 13.57
CA THR A 752 34.40 -18.91 14.15
C THR A 752 34.07 -19.91 13.06
N VAL A 753 35.10 -20.56 12.51
CA VAL A 753 34.96 -21.57 11.47
C VAL A 753 34.59 -22.90 12.11
N LEU A 754 33.47 -23.49 11.68
CA LEU A 754 32.98 -24.77 12.13
C LEU A 754 33.11 -25.82 11.02
N ASP A 755 33.34 -27.08 11.42
CA ASP A 755 33.32 -28.22 10.50
C ASP A 755 31.91 -28.42 9.91
N CYS A 756 31.84 -28.92 8.67
CA CYS A 756 30.57 -29.26 8.04
C CYS A 756 29.76 -30.22 8.93
N GLY A 757 28.50 -29.87 9.21
CA GLY A 757 27.61 -30.65 10.08
C GLY A 757 27.79 -30.43 11.57
N ALA A 758 28.63 -29.48 12.01
CA ALA A 758 28.66 -29.06 13.40
C ALA A 758 27.35 -28.37 13.80
N CYS A 759 26.88 -28.62 15.02
CA CYS A 759 25.56 -28.19 15.47
C CYS A 759 25.67 -27.41 16.78
N THR A 760 26.26 -26.22 16.69
CA THR A 760 26.36 -25.29 17.82
C THR A 760 25.11 -24.43 17.89
N VAL A 761 24.51 -24.33 19.08
CA VAL A 761 23.24 -23.61 19.31
C VAL A 761 23.31 -22.19 18.74
N ASP A 762 24.35 -21.43 19.05
CA ASP A 762 24.49 -20.04 18.63
C ASP A 762 24.67 -19.85 17.12
N ALA A 763 25.17 -20.87 16.41
CA ALA A 763 25.34 -20.79 14.96
C ALA A 763 24.07 -21.21 14.22
N VAL A 764 23.42 -22.31 14.66
CA VAL A 764 22.34 -22.97 13.90
C VAL A 764 20.93 -22.61 14.40
N CYS A 765 20.79 -22.14 15.63
CA CYS A 765 19.52 -21.78 16.27
C CYS A 765 19.48 -20.31 16.70
N PHE A 766 18.29 -19.76 16.90
CA PHE A 766 18.15 -18.47 17.56
C PHE A 766 18.33 -18.64 19.08
N ALA A 767 19.56 -18.45 19.56
CA ALA A 767 19.99 -18.77 20.93
C ALA A 767 19.04 -18.25 22.02
N ALA A 768 18.55 -17.01 21.90
CA ALA A 768 17.67 -16.39 22.88
C ALA A 768 16.32 -17.13 23.08
N ARG A 769 15.93 -17.99 22.14
CA ARG A 769 14.70 -18.79 22.16
C ARG A 769 14.97 -20.29 22.08
N THR A 770 16.22 -20.74 22.24
CA THR A 770 16.59 -22.15 22.26
C THR A 770 16.92 -22.59 23.69
N SER A 771 16.37 -23.74 24.11
CA SER A 771 16.62 -24.31 25.44
C SER A 771 17.74 -25.36 25.43
N SER A 772 17.81 -26.17 24.38
CA SER A 772 18.86 -27.17 24.16
C SER A 772 18.91 -27.58 22.69
N ILE A 773 19.85 -28.47 22.34
CA ILE A 773 19.92 -29.11 21.03
C ILE A 773 19.80 -30.63 21.20
N SER A 774 18.99 -31.26 20.36
CA SER A 774 18.85 -32.72 20.32
C SER A 774 19.36 -33.24 18.98
N GLY A 775 20.55 -33.84 18.99
CA GLY A 775 21.33 -34.07 17.77
C GLY A 775 21.70 -32.73 17.14
N CYS A 776 21.06 -32.39 16.02
CA CYS A 776 21.22 -31.10 15.33
C CYS A 776 19.93 -30.29 15.24
N ALA A 777 18.84 -30.76 15.86
CA ALA A 777 17.58 -30.04 15.90
C ALA A 777 17.51 -29.13 17.14
N CYS A 778 17.09 -27.88 16.94
CA CYS A 778 16.93 -26.92 18.02
C CYS A 778 15.68 -27.26 18.86
N VAL A 779 15.83 -27.33 20.18
CA VAL A 779 14.69 -27.51 21.09
C VAL A 779 14.29 -26.14 21.62
N CYS A 780 13.11 -25.65 21.22
CA CYS A 780 12.70 -24.28 21.51
C CYS A 780 12.24 -24.07 22.96
N ALA A 781 12.65 -22.94 23.52
CA ALA A 781 12.09 -22.41 24.75
C ALA A 781 10.71 -21.79 24.46
N ALA A 782 9.98 -21.40 25.52
CA ALA A 782 8.71 -20.70 25.35
C ALA A 782 8.86 -19.43 24.50
N GLY A 783 7.99 -19.30 23.49
CA GLY A 783 8.02 -18.20 22.52
C GLY A 783 9.04 -18.36 21.38
N GLY A 784 9.72 -19.50 21.27
CA GLY A 784 10.47 -19.88 20.07
C GLY A 784 9.61 -20.72 19.12
N TYR A 785 9.73 -20.47 17.82
CA TYR A 785 8.90 -21.09 16.78
C TYR A 785 9.73 -21.72 15.65
N GLY A 786 9.25 -22.84 15.11
CA GLY A 786 9.87 -23.58 14.01
C GLY A 786 11.22 -24.22 14.37
N ASP A 787 11.86 -24.83 13.38
CA ASP A 787 13.07 -25.67 13.57
C ASP A 787 14.30 -24.91 14.08
N THR A 788 14.29 -23.57 13.95
CA THR A 788 15.39 -22.69 14.38
C THR A 788 15.01 -21.80 15.56
N CYS A 789 13.83 -22.02 16.16
CA CYS A 789 13.34 -21.31 17.34
C CYS A 789 13.24 -19.78 17.15
N LEU A 790 12.71 -19.34 16.02
CA LEU A 790 12.54 -17.92 15.71
C LEU A 790 11.61 -17.22 16.72
N PRO A 791 11.78 -15.90 16.95
CA PRO A 791 11.02 -15.17 17.97
C PRO A 791 9.55 -14.89 17.63
N ALA A 792 9.17 -15.09 16.37
CA ALA A 792 7.79 -14.94 15.90
C ALA A 792 7.33 -16.20 15.15
N ALA A 793 6.04 -16.50 15.27
CA ALA A 793 5.42 -17.66 14.62
C ALA A 793 5.40 -17.48 13.09
N VAL A 794 6.42 -18.04 12.44
CA VAL A 794 6.47 -18.18 10.99
C VAL A 794 5.37 -19.16 10.59
N PRO A 795 4.46 -18.80 9.68
CA PRO A 795 3.46 -19.75 9.21
C PRO A 795 4.18 -20.94 8.58
N ASP A 796 3.71 -22.16 8.86
CA ASP A 796 4.08 -23.31 8.05
C ASP A 796 3.78 -22.89 6.61
N GLY A 797 4.84 -22.72 5.80
CA GLY A 797 4.66 -22.44 4.38
C GLY A 797 3.66 -23.48 3.89
N LEU A 798 2.67 -23.13 3.07
CA LEU A 798 1.63 -24.11 2.68
C LEU A 798 2.19 -25.19 1.72
N GLY A 799 3.47 -25.51 1.89
CA GLY A 799 4.35 -26.25 1.06
C GLY A 799 4.67 -25.53 -0.25
N PRO A 800 5.53 -26.17 -1.06
CA PRO A 800 5.24 -26.21 -2.49
C PRO A 800 3.75 -26.52 -2.73
N LEU A 801 3.21 -26.14 -3.90
CA LEU A 801 1.83 -26.49 -4.28
C LEU A 801 1.57 -27.94 -3.84
N PRO A 802 0.52 -28.21 -3.05
CA PRO A 802 0.05 -29.57 -2.88
C PRO A 802 -0.07 -30.15 -4.29
N LEU A 803 0.58 -31.28 -4.53
CA LEU A 803 0.19 -32.15 -5.65
C LEU A 803 -1.32 -32.25 -5.52
N SER A 804 -2.07 -31.83 -6.54
CA SER A 804 -3.53 -31.75 -6.42
C SER A 804 -4.05 -33.09 -5.89
N ASP A 805 -4.62 -33.08 -4.68
CA ASP A 805 -5.28 -34.26 -4.08
C ASP A 805 -6.65 -34.52 -4.74
N ALA A 806 -6.91 -33.89 -5.89
CA ALA A 806 -7.88 -34.43 -6.80
C ALA A 806 -7.43 -35.85 -7.11
N THR A 807 -8.19 -36.83 -6.63
CA THR A 807 -8.13 -38.24 -7.01
C THR A 807 -8.30 -38.48 -8.52
N ASP A 808 -8.27 -37.42 -9.34
CA ASP A 808 -8.00 -37.49 -10.77
C ASP A 808 -6.47 -37.58 -10.97
N THR A 809 -6.05 -38.76 -11.40
CA THR A 809 -4.68 -39.24 -11.67
C THR A 809 -3.84 -38.43 -12.67
N GLU A 810 -4.07 -37.12 -12.86
CA GLU A 810 -3.62 -36.44 -14.07
C GLU A 810 -2.36 -35.58 -14.00
N PHE A 811 -1.91 -35.02 -12.86
CA PHE A 811 -0.84 -34.02 -12.90
C PHE A 811 0.10 -34.03 -11.67
N ARG A 812 1.33 -34.57 -11.81
CA ARG A 812 2.44 -34.36 -10.86
C ARG A 812 3.53 -33.48 -11.49
N CYS A 813 3.91 -32.41 -10.80
CA CYS A 813 5.04 -31.55 -11.18
C CYS A 813 6.32 -32.00 -10.47
N VAL A 814 7.46 -31.97 -11.18
CA VAL A 814 8.80 -32.08 -10.61
C VAL A 814 9.27 -30.69 -10.22
N HIS A 815 9.61 -30.49 -8.95
CA HIS A 815 10.08 -29.21 -8.42
C HIS A 815 11.55 -29.29 -8.03
N GLY A 816 12.36 -28.32 -8.48
CA GLY A 816 13.75 -28.17 -8.07
C GLY A 816 14.70 -29.26 -8.57
N GLY A 817 15.96 -29.16 -8.16
CA GLY A 817 16.98 -30.18 -8.43
C GLY A 817 17.58 -30.13 -9.84
N SER A 818 18.37 -31.15 -10.15
CA SER A 818 19.02 -31.32 -11.45
C SER A 818 18.65 -32.67 -12.07
N ILE A 819 18.27 -32.68 -13.34
CA ILE A 819 17.89 -33.91 -14.05
C ILE A 819 18.61 -34.02 -15.40
N SER A 820 19.09 -35.23 -15.72
CA SER A 820 19.79 -35.52 -16.98
C SER A 820 18.92 -36.28 -17.98
N SER A 821 17.75 -36.79 -17.57
CA SER A 821 16.84 -37.57 -18.40
C SER A 821 15.42 -37.51 -17.86
N VAL A 822 14.44 -37.65 -18.74
CA VAL A 822 13.01 -37.80 -18.39
C VAL A 822 12.58 -39.18 -18.89
N GLY A 823 12.06 -40.02 -17.99
CA GLY A 823 11.53 -41.34 -18.34
C GLY A 823 10.14 -41.27 -18.96
N ASP A 824 9.66 -42.39 -19.48
CA ASP A 824 8.32 -42.47 -20.07
C ASP A 824 7.25 -42.27 -19.00
N PRO A 825 6.16 -41.52 -19.31
CA PRO A 825 5.08 -41.29 -18.36
C PRO A 825 4.31 -42.58 -18.07
N ASP A 826 3.87 -42.74 -16.82
CA ASP A 826 2.99 -43.87 -16.44
C ASP A 826 1.67 -43.82 -17.23
N PRO A 827 1.02 -44.98 -17.49
CA PRO A 827 -0.27 -45.02 -18.18
C PRO A 827 -1.33 -44.10 -17.53
N GLY A 828 -2.02 -43.31 -18.34
CA GLY A 828 -3.04 -42.36 -17.89
C GLY A 828 -2.53 -40.99 -17.44
N VAL A 829 -1.21 -40.78 -17.37
CA VAL A 829 -0.63 -39.44 -17.14
C VAL A 829 -0.89 -38.56 -18.37
N ARG A 830 -1.44 -37.36 -18.16
CA ARG A 830 -1.92 -36.47 -19.24
C ARG A 830 -1.05 -35.24 -19.45
N GLY A 831 0.16 -35.25 -18.88
CA GLY A 831 1.12 -34.17 -19.03
C GLY A 831 2.35 -34.29 -18.15
N LEU A 832 3.32 -33.43 -18.41
CA LEU A 832 4.53 -33.29 -17.60
C LEU A 832 4.69 -31.85 -17.16
N CYS A 833 5.14 -31.67 -15.93
CA CYS A 833 5.33 -30.35 -15.36
C CYS A 833 6.67 -30.30 -14.62
N PHE A 834 7.48 -29.29 -14.93
CA PHE A 834 8.79 -29.04 -14.34
C PHE A 834 8.85 -27.60 -13.84
N VAL A 835 9.24 -27.41 -12.58
CA VAL A 835 9.30 -26.11 -11.93
C VAL A 835 10.67 -25.94 -11.26
N ASN A 836 11.43 -24.92 -11.66
CA ASN A 836 12.76 -24.62 -11.10
C ASN A 836 13.77 -25.79 -11.24
N VAL A 837 13.65 -26.59 -12.30
CA VAL A 837 14.50 -27.75 -12.56
C VAL A 837 15.68 -27.34 -13.43
N THR A 838 16.88 -27.78 -13.08
CA THR A 838 18.08 -27.61 -13.90
C THR A 838 18.33 -28.88 -14.72
N PHE A 839 18.10 -28.81 -16.03
CA PHE A 839 18.46 -29.90 -16.93
C PHE A 839 19.97 -29.89 -17.15
N THR A 840 20.62 -31.01 -16.90
CA THR A 840 22.08 -31.15 -17.07
C THR A 840 22.47 -31.78 -18.41
N ALA A 841 21.49 -32.23 -19.19
CA ALA A 841 21.64 -32.76 -20.53
C ALA A 841 20.44 -32.37 -21.41
N ALA A 842 20.58 -32.57 -22.72
CA ALA A 842 19.50 -32.32 -23.68
C ALA A 842 18.36 -33.31 -23.50
N ILE A 843 17.14 -32.79 -23.39
CA ILE A 843 15.94 -33.60 -23.18
C ILE A 843 15.09 -33.65 -24.45
N VAL A 844 14.55 -34.83 -24.74
CA VAL A 844 13.52 -35.04 -25.74
C VAL A 844 12.24 -35.47 -25.02
N LEU A 845 11.19 -34.68 -25.11
CA LEU A 845 9.86 -35.02 -24.65
C LEU A 845 9.07 -35.55 -25.85
N ASP A 846 8.99 -36.87 -25.98
CA ASP A 846 8.25 -37.52 -27.06
C ASP A 846 6.79 -37.75 -26.65
N LEU A 847 5.87 -36.98 -27.24
CA LEU A 847 4.45 -37.04 -26.86
C LEU A 847 3.76 -38.33 -27.34
N LEU A 848 4.44 -39.17 -28.13
CA LEU A 848 3.94 -40.50 -28.51
C LEU A 848 3.87 -41.47 -27.34
N HIS A 849 4.67 -41.26 -26.29
CA HIS A 849 4.70 -42.14 -25.11
C HIS A 849 3.56 -41.87 -24.12
N PHE A 850 2.73 -40.84 -24.35
CA PHE A 850 1.56 -40.58 -23.51
C PHE A 850 0.39 -41.47 -23.94
N ASP A 851 -0.02 -42.37 -23.06
CA ASP A 851 -1.22 -43.21 -23.24
C ASP A 851 -2.50 -42.45 -22.82
N ALA A 852 -2.87 -41.42 -23.58
CA ALA A 852 -4.04 -40.56 -23.32
C ALA A 852 -4.82 -40.19 -24.60
N PRO A 853 -5.46 -41.16 -25.28
CA PRO A 853 -6.21 -40.91 -26.52
C PRO A 853 -7.41 -39.97 -26.30
N GLN A 854 -7.62 -39.06 -27.25
CA GLN A 854 -8.71 -38.06 -27.31
C GLN A 854 -8.69 -36.92 -26.27
N GLN A 855 -7.56 -36.66 -25.61
CA GLN A 855 -7.46 -35.58 -24.62
C GLN A 855 -6.28 -34.63 -24.85
N THR A 856 -6.33 -33.47 -24.18
CA THR A 856 -5.29 -32.44 -24.27
C THR A 856 -4.11 -32.77 -23.37
N LEU A 857 -2.92 -32.93 -23.96
CA LEU A 857 -1.67 -33.10 -23.22
C LEU A 857 -1.17 -31.75 -22.70
N ASN A 858 -0.77 -31.63 -21.42
CA ASN A 858 -0.20 -30.38 -20.91
C ASN A 858 1.30 -30.55 -20.56
N ILE A 859 2.16 -29.75 -21.18
CA ILE A 859 3.60 -29.74 -20.89
C ILE A 859 3.97 -28.38 -20.33
N THR A 860 4.43 -28.32 -19.08
CA THR A 860 4.80 -27.07 -18.43
C THR A 860 6.26 -27.09 -17.99
N LEU A 861 7.03 -26.07 -18.39
CA LEU A 861 8.37 -25.78 -17.92
C LEU A 861 8.40 -24.37 -17.38
N LEU A 862 8.45 -24.25 -16.05
CA LEU A 862 8.50 -22.98 -15.34
C LEU A 862 9.88 -22.82 -14.71
N GLN A 863 10.58 -21.72 -15.01
CA GLN A 863 11.87 -21.38 -14.38
C GLN A 863 12.95 -22.46 -14.53
N CYS A 864 12.88 -23.25 -15.59
CA CYS A 864 13.83 -24.32 -15.81
C CYS A 864 15.13 -23.76 -16.43
N VAL A 865 16.25 -24.41 -16.14
CA VAL A 865 17.50 -24.21 -16.89
C VAL A 865 17.62 -25.34 -17.89
N LEU A 866 17.61 -25.02 -19.18
CA LEU A 866 17.56 -25.99 -20.26
C LEU A 866 18.96 -26.17 -20.87
N VAL A 867 19.37 -27.42 -21.09
CA VAL A 867 20.58 -27.80 -21.83
C VAL A 867 20.16 -28.42 -23.17
N GLY A 868 19.29 -27.70 -23.90
CA GLY A 868 18.58 -28.20 -25.07
C GLY A 868 17.30 -28.95 -24.70
N LEU A 869 16.21 -28.64 -25.39
CA LEU A 869 14.91 -29.27 -25.20
C LEU A 869 14.21 -29.44 -26.54
N SER A 870 13.79 -30.65 -26.86
CA SER A 870 12.96 -30.95 -28.03
C SER A 870 11.62 -31.52 -27.57
N VAL A 871 10.50 -30.92 -27.97
CA VAL A 871 9.15 -31.46 -27.76
C VAL A 871 8.65 -32.03 -29.08
N ARG A 872 8.34 -33.33 -29.13
CA ARG A 872 7.85 -34.02 -30.33
C ARG A 872 6.35 -34.28 -30.26
N GLY A 873 5.59 -33.66 -31.15
CA GLY A 873 4.16 -33.84 -31.31
C GLY A 873 3.78 -35.23 -31.83
N SER A 874 2.67 -35.76 -31.33
CA SER A 874 2.11 -37.08 -31.65
C SER A 874 0.83 -37.02 -32.49
N GLY A 875 0.40 -35.83 -32.91
CA GLY A 875 -0.90 -35.54 -33.51
C GLY A 875 -2.02 -35.27 -32.50
N ALA A 876 -1.77 -35.49 -31.20
CA ALA A 876 -2.70 -35.14 -30.13
C ALA A 876 -2.77 -33.62 -29.90
N ARG A 877 -3.87 -33.14 -29.32
CA ARG A 877 -4.00 -31.75 -28.87
C ARG A 877 -3.04 -31.53 -27.68
N VAL A 878 -2.25 -30.46 -27.69
CA VAL A 878 -1.31 -30.15 -26.61
C VAL A 878 -1.38 -28.70 -26.17
N HIS A 879 -1.15 -28.44 -24.89
CA HIS A 879 -0.76 -27.12 -24.39
C HIS A 879 0.67 -27.20 -23.84
N VAL A 880 1.61 -26.54 -24.50
CA VAL A 880 2.99 -26.41 -24.03
C VAL A 880 3.19 -25.01 -23.47
N ASN A 881 3.76 -24.91 -22.28
CA ASN A 881 4.06 -23.64 -21.63
C ASN A 881 5.51 -23.63 -21.12
N VAL A 882 6.37 -22.80 -21.72
CA VAL A 882 7.74 -22.53 -21.29
C VAL A 882 7.80 -21.10 -20.74
N THR A 883 7.71 -20.97 -19.42
CA THR A 883 7.65 -19.67 -18.74
C THR A 883 8.92 -19.40 -17.94
N SER A 884 9.45 -18.17 -18.05
CA SER A 884 10.57 -17.66 -17.24
C SER A 884 11.80 -18.58 -17.20
N SER A 885 12.03 -19.37 -18.25
CA SER A 885 13.07 -20.37 -18.31
C SER A 885 14.32 -19.81 -19.01
N ILE A 886 15.47 -20.44 -18.76
CA ILE A 886 16.76 -20.02 -19.31
C ILE A 886 17.34 -21.17 -20.12
N LEU A 887 17.81 -20.88 -21.33
CA LEU A 887 18.61 -21.82 -22.12
C LEU A 887 20.08 -21.59 -21.79
N ASP A 888 20.72 -22.58 -21.18
CA ASP A 888 22.15 -22.55 -20.86
C ASP A 888 23.00 -22.97 -22.06
N SER A 889 22.55 -24.01 -22.78
CA SER A 889 23.12 -24.42 -24.07
C SER A 889 22.10 -25.19 -24.90
N GLY A 890 22.43 -25.51 -26.15
CA GLY A 890 21.53 -26.22 -27.07
C GLY A 890 20.50 -25.30 -27.75
N ALA A 891 19.33 -25.83 -28.07
CA ALA A 891 18.21 -25.10 -28.67
C ALA A 891 16.87 -25.60 -28.09
N LEU A 892 15.83 -24.78 -28.22
CA LEU A 892 14.45 -25.18 -27.94
C LEU A 892 13.77 -25.56 -29.27
N GLU A 893 13.37 -26.82 -29.42
CA GLU A 893 12.81 -27.34 -30.65
C GLU A 893 11.40 -27.91 -30.45
N PHE A 894 10.49 -27.59 -31.38
CA PHE A 894 9.16 -28.17 -31.45
C PHE A 894 9.02 -28.92 -32.76
N LYS A 895 8.91 -30.24 -32.70
CA LYS A 895 8.98 -31.13 -33.85
C LYS A 895 7.71 -31.95 -33.99
N GLY A 896 7.30 -32.30 -35.22
CA GLY A 896 6.21 -33.22 -35.46
C GLY A 896 4.83 -32.56 -35.50
N ASP A 897 3.79 -33.39 -35.38
CA ASP A 897 2.41 -32.99 -35.61
C ASP A 897 1.71 -32.64 -34.29
N PHE A 898 1.12 -31.45 -34.23
CA PHE A 898 0.33 -30.99 -33.08
C PHE A 898 -1.14 -30.88 -33.48
N GLY A 899 -2.01 -31.56 -32.74
CA GLY A 899 -3.43 -31.69 -33.07
C GLY A 899 -4.19 -30.36 -33.07
N ALA A 900 -5.43 -30.37 -33.55
CA ALA A 900 -6.26 -29.17 -33.63
C ALA A 900 -6.49 -28.52 -32.26
N SER A 901 -6.50 -27.18 -32.23
CA SER A 901 -6.61 -26.34 -31.03
C SER A 901 -5.48 -26.55 -30.02
N SER A 902 -4.27 -26.86 -30.49
CA SER A 902 -3.08 -26.89 -29.63
C SER A 902 -2.59 -25.47 -29.32
N GLN A 903 -1.89 -25.31 -28.21
CA GLN A 903 -1.28 -24.05 -27.80
C GLN A 903 0.17 -24.28 -27.42
N ILE A 904 1.09 -23.45 -27.93
CA ILE A 904 2.48 -23.42 -27.49
C ILE A 904 2.77 -21.99 -27.03
N LEU A 905 3.13 -21.83 -25.77
CA LEU A 905 3.47 -20.55 -25.15
C LEU A 905 4.92 -20.59 -24.69
N VAL A 906 5.70 -19.60 -25.08
CA VAL A 906 7.02 -19.31 -24.52
C VAL A 906 7.03 -17.86 -24.06
N VAL A 907 7.18 -17.63 -22.76
CA VAL A 907 7.03 -16.27 -22.19
C VAL A 907 8.09 -15.94 -21.16
N GLY A 908 8.62 -14.71 -21.22
CA GLY A 908 9.57 -14.18 -20.23
C GLY A 908 10.88 -14.97 -20.12
N SER A 909 11.22 -15.78 -21.12
CA SER A 909 12.36 -16.69 -21.11
C SER A 909 13.59 -16.05 -21.76
N THR A 910 14.79 -16.48 -21.33
CA THR A 910 16.07 -16.06 -21.92
C THR A 910 16.69 -17.24 -22.65
N LEU A 911 16.59 -17.23 -23.97
CA LEU A 911 16.98 -18.32 -24.86
C LEU A 911 18.14 -17.85 -25.76
N VAL A 912 19.33 -17.80 -25.18
CA VAL A 912 20.56 -17.34 -25.86
C VAL A 912 21.46 -18.55 -26.09
N THR A 913 21.92 -18.74 -27.32
CA THR A 913 22.73 -19.91 -27.68
C THR A 913 23.74 -19.60 -28.79
N THR A 914 24.80 -20.40 -28.85
CA THR A 914 25.80 -20.40 -29.93
C THR A 914 25.41 -21.32 -31.09
N TRP A 915 24.32 -22.07 -30.94
CA TRP A 915 23.76 -22.94 -31.98
C TRP A 915 23.15 -22.14 -33.13
N SER A 916 22.96 -22.79 -34.28
CA SER A 916 22.43 -22.13 -35.49
C SER A 916 21.11 -21.40 -35.22
N HIS A 917 20.26 -21.92 -34.34
CA HIS A 917 19.00 -21.30 -33.94
C HIS A 917 18.79 -21.42 -32.43
N ALA A 918 18.05 -20.47 -31.86
CA ALA A 918 17.61 -20.56 -30.46
C ALA A 918 16.29 -21.31 -30.32
N ILE A 919 15.31 -20.98 -31.17
CA ILE A 919 14.05 -21.72 -31.28
C ILE A 919 13.88 -22.22 -32.72
N ALA A 920 13.56 -23.50 -32.90
CA ALA A 920 13.23 -24.05 -34.21
C ALA A 920 12.01 -24.98 -34.22
N PHE A 921 11.41 -25.08 -35.41
CA PHE A 921 10.22 -25.88 -35.68
C PHE A 921 10.48 -26.91 -36.80
N PRO A 922 11.39 -27.89 -36.60
CA PRO A 922 11.69 -28.89 -37.62
C PRO A 922 10.52 -29.84 -37.82
N GLU A 923 10.10 -30.08 -39.06
CA GLU A 923 8.98 -31.01 -39.37
C GLU A 923 7.68 -30.68 -38.62
N PHE A 924 7.42 -29.38 -38.43
CA PHE A 924 6.31 -28.88 -37.62
C PHE A 924 5.00 -28.76 -38.40
N SER A 925 3.91 -29.29 -37.84
CA SER A 925 2.56 -29.03 -38.34
C SER A 925 1.59 -28.67 -37.22
N PHE A 926 0.72 -27.69 -37.48
CA PHE A 926 -0.37 -27.32 -36.58
C PHE A 926 -1.70 -27.76 -37.17
N GLY A 927 -2.51 -28.45 -36.35
CA GLY A 927 -3.92 -28.62 -36.63
C GLY A 927 -4.66 -27.29 -36.58
N ALA A 928 -5.87 -27.26 -37.15
CA ALA A 928 -6.69 -26.06 -37.22
C ALA A 928 -6.91 -25.41 -35.83
N THR A 929 -7.06 -24.09 -35.80
CA THR A 929 -7.29 -23.27 -34.59
C THR A 929 -6.20 -23.35 -33.51
N SER A 930 -4.99 -23.77 -33.86
CA SER A 930 -3.85 -23.82 -32.94
C SER A 930 -3.16 -22.46 -32.79
N THR A 931 -2.47 -22.24 -31.67
CA THR A 931 -1.77 -20.98 -31.38
C THR A 931 -0.34 -21.19 -30.94
N LEU A 932 0.58 -20.35 -31.43
CA LEU A 932 1.96 -20.23 -30.95
C LEU A 932 2.18 -18.81 -30.46
N LEU A 933 2.55 -18.66 -29.20
CA LEU A 933 2.74 -17.38 -28.51
C LEU A 933 4.18 -17.30 -28.02
N LEU A 934 4.98 -16.39 -28.59
CA LEU A 934 6.32 -16.06 -28.14
C LEU A 934 6.29 -14.64 -27.58
N LEU A 935 6.22 -14.52 -26.26
CA LEU A 935 5.95 -13.25 -25.57
C LEU A 935 7.12 -12.81 -24.67
N ASP A 936 7.63 -11.59 -24.87
CA ASP A 936 8.57 -10.95 -23.94
C ASP A 936 9.86 -11.75 -23.65
N ASN A 937 10.34 -12.52 -24.60
CA ASN A 937 11.55 -13.32 -24.46
C ASN A 937 12.79 -12.58 -24.96
N ARG A 938 13.96 -12.98 -24.48
CA ARG A 938 15.24 -12.66 -25.10
C ARG A 938 15.73 -13.87 -25.87
N ILE A 939 15.71 -13.81 -27.20
CA ILE A 939 16.01 -14.94 -28.08
C ILE A 939 17.19 -14.55 -28.97
N GLU A 940 18.28 -15.31 -28.86
CA GLU A 940 19.49 -15.06 -29.63
C GLU A 940 20.12 -16.37 -30.08
N GLY A 941 20.18 -16.57 -31.40
CA GLY A 941 20.87 -17.70 -32.01
C GLY A 941 22.03 -17.25 -32.89
N ASN A 942 22.83 -18.18 -33.39
CA ASN A 942 23.97 -17.84 -34.25
C ASN A 942 23.49 -17.40 -35.64
N ARG A 943 22.63 -18.18 -36.30
CA ARG A 943 22.05 -17.80 -37.60
C ARG A 943 20.64 -17.26 -37.51
N TYR A 944 19.79 -17.86 -36.68
CA TYR A 944 18.38 -17.52 -36.57
C TYR A 944 17.99 -17.36 -35.11
N ALA A 945 17.22 -16.33 -34.75
CA ALA A 945 16.59 -16.35 -33.41
C ALA A 945 15.42 -17.35 -33.43
N LEU A 946 14.56 -17.24 -34.46
CA LEU A 946 13.41 -18.10 -34.69
C LEU A 946 13.48 -18.73 -36.09
N HIS A 947 13.35 -20.05 -36.20
CA HIS A 947 13.50 -20.77 -37.47
C HIS A 947 12.39 -21.80 -37.74
N PHE A 948 11.65 -21.60 -38.83
CA PHE A 948 10.69 -22.54 -39.39
C PHE A 948 11.23 -23.12 -40.69
N PRO A 949 11.98 -24.24 -40.68
CA PRO A 949 12.60 -24.82 -41.86
C PRO A 949 11.61 -25.51 -42.83
N VAL A 950 10.34 -25.63 -42.46
CA VAL A 950 9.28 -26.29 -43.25
C VAL A 950 8.13 -25.34 -43.57
N VAL A 951 7.18 -25.79 -44.38
CA VAL A 951 5.96 -25.03 -44.69
C VAL A 951 5.10 -24.91 -43.42
N VAL A 952 4.81 -23.68 -43.00
CA VAL A 952 3.95 -23.40 -41.84
C VAL A 952 2.54 -23.13 -42.34
N VAL A 953 1.58 -23.95 -41.96
CA VAL A 953 0.16 -23.74 -42.27
C VAL A 953 -0.57 -23.25 -41.02
N VAL A 954 -1.21 -22.08 -41.11
CA VAL A 954 -2.03 -21.49 -40.05
C VAL A 954 -3.48 -21.47 -40.54
N ASP A 955 -4.24 -22.49 -40.14
CA ASP A 955 -5.65 -22.66 -40.52
C ASP A 955 -6.58 -22.31 -39.35
N GLY A 956 -6.95 -21.02 -39.26
CA GLY A 956 -7.49 -20.45 -38.03
C GLY A 956 -6.46 -20.47 -36.87
N GLY A 957 -6.73 -19.71 -35.81
CA GLY A 957 -5.75 -19.52 -34.72
C GLY A 957 -4.61 -18.59 -35.15
N GLY A 958 -3.39 -18.76 -34.61
CA GLY A 958 -2.29 -17.90 -35.04
C GLY A 958 -0.96 -18.02 -34.33
N ILE A 959 0.06 -17.43 -34.96
CA ILE A 959 1.42 -17.31 -34.47
C ILE A 959 1.66 -15.85 -34.08
N ILE A 960 1.90 -15.58 -32.80
CA ILE A 960 2.21 -14.25 -32.27
C ILE A 960 3.63 -14.26 -31.73
N VAL A 961 4.45 -13.35 -32.26
CA VAL A 961 5.78 -13.04 -31.75
C VAL A 961 5.73 -11.61 -31.25
N LYS A 962 5.61 -11.40 -29.93
CA LYS A 962 5.38 -10.06 -29.36
C LYS A 962 6.29 -9.71 -28.19
N GLY A 963 6.82 -8.49 -28.15
CA GLY A 963 7.61 -7.98 -27.02
C GLY A 963 9.02 -8.58 -26.90
N ASN A 964 9.51 -9.33 -27.89
CA ASN A 964 10.77 -10.07 -27.79
C ASN A 964 11.98 -9.22 -28.21
N VAL A 965 13.14 -9.58 -27.68
CA VAL A 965 14.44 -9.18 -28.23
C VAL A 965 14.96 -10.33 -29.09
N LEU A 966 15.01 -10.15 -30.42
CA LEU A 966 15.38 -11.19 -31.38
C LEU A 966 16.71 -10.84 -32.08
N ARG A 967 17.79 -11.52 -31.71
CA ARG A 967 19.15 -11.20 -32.21
C ARG A 967 19.81 -12.38 -32.88
N THR A 968 20.75 -12.09 -33.76
CA THR A 968 21.67 -13.09 -34.30
C THR A 968 23.12 -12.74 -33.99
N ALA A 969 23.92 -13.73 -33.59
CA ALA A 969 25.34 -13.52 -33.29
C ALA A 969 26.23 -13.63 -34.54
N GLY A 970 25.84 -14.44 -35.52
CA GLY A 970 26.57 -14.69 -36.76
C GLY A 970 26.61 -13.50 -37.72
N ASN A 971 27.55 -13.58 -38.67
CA ASN A 971 27.89 -12.51 -39.61
C ASN A 971 28.26 -13.04 -41.02
N LYS A 972 27.71 -14.18 -41.43
CA LYS A 972 27.96 -14.84 -42.73
C LYS A 972 27.01 -14.37 -43.85
N GLY A 973 26.08 -13.46 -43.57
CA GLY A 973 25.25 -12.78 -44.56
C GLY A 973 23.87 -13.38 -44.78
N VAL A 974 23.46 -14.39 -44.00
CA VAL A 974 22.14 -15.05 -44.13
C VAL A 974 21.36 -15.05 -42.82
N GLU A 975 21.83 -14.29 -41.83
CA GLU A 975 21.28 -14.32 -40.48
C GLU A 975 19.98 -13.52 -40.37
N SER A 976 18.95 -14.13 -39.77
CA SER A 976 17.66 -13.47 -39.60
C SER A 976 17.05 -13.62 -38.21
N SER A 977 16.31 -12.60 -37.77
CA SER A 977 15.59 -12.67 -36.49
C SER A 977 14.48 -13.73 -36.56
N VAL A 978 13.71 -13.75 -37.65
CA VAL A 978 12.70 -14.76 -37.94
C VAL A 978 12.93 -15.30 -39.35
N CYS A 979 13.14 -16.60 -39.48
CA CYS A 979 13.29 -17.29 -40.76
C CYS A 979 12.13 -18.25 -40.97
N VAL A 980 11.36 -18.06 -42.05
CA VAL A 980 10.20 -18.89 -42.41
C VAL A 980 10.42 -19.48 -43.80
N HIS A 981 10.47 -20.81 -43.89
CA HIS A 981 10.70 -21.48 -45.16
C HIS A 981 9.56 -21.20 -46.14
N ALA A 982 8.31 -21.47 -45.76
CA ALA A 982 7.11 -21.07 -46.49
C ALA A 982 5.97 -20.89 -45.48
N VAL A 983 4.95 -20.09 -45.83
CA VAL A 983 3.79 -19.88 -44.95
C VAL A 983 2.48 -19.90 -45.75
N ASP A 984 1.45 -20.55 -45.23
CA ASP A 984 0.07 -20.53 -45.73
C ASP A 984 -0.86 -20.14 -44.58
N VAL A 985 -1.35 -18.90 -44.57
CA VAL A 985 -2.25 -18.36 -43.55
C VAL A 985 -3.66 -18.29 -44.11
N LYS A 986 -4.63 -18.95 -43.50
CA LYS A 986 -6.00 -19.05 -44.03
C LYS A 986 -7.07 -19.08 -42.95
N ASN A 987 -8.31 -18.87 -43.38
CA ASN A 987 -9.54 -19.00 -42.59
C ASN A 987 -9.53 -18.15 -41.31
N GLY A 988 -9.16 -16.87 -41.45
CA GLY A 988 -9.02 -15.94 -40.33
C GLY A 988 -7.80 -16.20 -39.43
N GLY A 989 -6.91 -17.11 -39.81
CA GLY A 989 -5.64 -17.32 -39.11
C GLY A 989 -4.73 -16.10 -39.19
N TYR A 990 -3.82 -15.94 -38.25
CA TYR A 990 -2.88 -14.82 -38.24
C TYR A 990 -1.44 -15.24 -37.93
N PHE A 991 -0.48 -14.58 -38.57
CA PHE A 991 0.94 -14.62 -38.24
C PHE A 991 1.37 -13.18 -37.98
N ASP A 992 1.54 -12.83 -36.71
CA ASP A 992 1.79 -11.47 -36.24
C ASP A 992 3.13 -11.36 -35.51
N VAL A 993 3.96 -10.42 -35.96
CA VAL A 993 5.26 -10.08 -35.37
C VAL A 993 5.18 -8.63 -34.91
N GLU A 994 4.89 -8.42 -33.63
CA GLU A 994 4.53 -7.11 -33.09
C GLU A 994 5.46 -6.64 -31.96
N ASN A 995 5.86 -5.35 -31.93
CA ASN A 995 6.60 -4.77 -30.80
C ASN A 995 7.88 -5.55 -30.41
N ASN A 996 8.66 -6.00 -31.40
CA ASN A 996 9.92 -6.71 -31.16
C ASN A 996 11.13 -5.80 -31.42
N ALA A 997 12.20 -5.99 -30.64
CA ALA A 997 13.50 -5.39 -30.90
C ALA A 997 14.40 -6.40 -31.62
N MET A 998 14.67 -6.15 -32.91
CA MET A 998 15.36 -7.07 -33.80
C MET A 998 16.74 -6.54 -34.22
N SER A 999 17.74 -7.42 -34.27
CA SER A 999 19.06 -7.09 -34.84
C SER A 999 19.70 -8.30 -35.52
N ALA A 1000 19.67 -8.27 -36.86
CA ALA A 1000 20.15 -9.32 -37.75
C ALA A 1000 20.37 -8.74 -39.17
N VAL A 1001 20.76 -9.56 -40.16
CA VAL A 1001 20.79 -9.12 -41.56
C VAL A 1001 19.36 -8.96 -42.08
N VAL A 1002 18.47 -9.89 -41.73
CA VAL A 1002 17.04 -9.82 -42.08
C VAL A 1002 16.17 -9.88 -40.82
N GLY A 1003 15.14 -9.04 -40.72
CA GLY A 1003 14.17 -9.12 -39.63
C GLY A 1003 13.31 -10.39 -39.73
N VAL A 1004 12.47 -10.45 -40.76
CA VAL A 1004 11.56 -11.55 -41.08
C VAL A 1004 11.81 -11.99 -42.52
N TRP A 1005 12.29 -13.22 -42.70
CA TRP A 1005 12.66 -13.77 -44.00
C TRP A 1005 11.68 -14.87 -44.43
N PHE A 1006 11.02 -14.69 -45.57
CA PHE A 1006 10.25 -15.74 -46.25
C PHE A 1006 11.06 -16.32 -47.41
N VAL A 1007 11.50 -17.57 -47.28
CA VAL A 1007 12.46 -18.22 -48.20
C VAL A 1007 11.78 -18.73 -49.48
N LYS A 1008 10.58 -19.25 -49.37
CA LYS A 1008 9.72 -19.73 -50.45
C LYS A 1008 8.39 -18.97 -50.44
N MET A 1009 7.42 -19.46 -51.18
CA MET A 1009 6.13 -18.80 -51.39
C MET A 1009 5.40 -18.60 -50.06
N ALA A 1010 4.87 -17.39 -49.88
CA ALA A 1010 3.96 -17.05 -48.81
C ALA A 1010 2.55 -16.90 -49.41
N THR A 1011 1.56 -17.51 -48.78
CA THR A 1011 0.15 -17.44 -49.20
C THR A 1011 -0.68 -16.99 -48.02
N VAL A 1012 -1.54 -16.00 -48.23
CA VAL A 1012 -2.55 -15.57 -47.27
C VAL A 1012 -3.90 -15.63 -47.98
N SER A 1013 -4.85 -16.37 -47.44
CA SER A 1013 -6.16 -16.57 -48.04
C SER A 1013 -7.29 -16.47 -47.02
N THR A 1014 -8.53 -16.33 -47.50
CA THR A 1014 -9.77 -16.45 -46.69
C THR A 1014 -9.70 -15.68 -45.36
N ALA A 1015 -9.56 -14.36 -45.46
CA ALA A 1015 -9.44 -13.42 -44.33
C ALA A 1015 -8.24 -13.64 -43.38
N GLY A 1016 -7.21 -14.39 -43.79
CA GLY A 1016 -5.97 -14.52 -43.04
C GLY A 1016 -5.19 -13.20 -42.91
N LEU A 1017 -4.36 -13.09 -41.88
CA LEU A 1017 -3.52 -11.91 -41.60
C LEU A 1017 -2.04 -12.28 -41.49
N LEU A 1018 -1.19 -11.62 -42.27
CA LEU A 1018 0.26 -11.65 -42.09
C LEU A 1018 0.71 -10.24 -41.68
N ARG A 1019 1.28 -10.07 -40.48
CA ARG A 1019 1.57 -8.73 -39.93
C ARG A 1019 2.97 -8.66 -39.32
N VAL A 1020 3.65 -7.54 -39.59
CA VAL A 1020 4.88 -7.12 -38.92
C VAL A 1020 4.68 -5.68 -38.48
N ALA A 1021 4.46 -5.44 -37.19
CA ALA A 1021 4.06 -4.14 -36.68
C ALA A 1021 4.88 -3.64 -35.50
N ASP A 1022 5.07 -2.33 -35.40
CA ASP A 1022 5.66 -1.64 -34.25
C ASP A 1022 7.03 -2.19 -33.81
N CYS A 1023 7.76 -2.83 -34.72
CA CYS A 1023 9.06 -3.42 -34.44
C CYS A 1023 10.18 -2.40 -34.61
N THR A 1024 11.20 -2.50 -33.76
CA THR A 1024 12.46 -1.76 -33.94
C THR A 1024 13.49 -2.70 -34.56
N PHE A 1025 13.98 -2.39 -35.76
CA PHE A 1025 14.95 -3.23 -36.46
C PHE A 1025 16.23 -2.45 -36.80
N ILE A 1026 17.37 -3.05 -36.41
CA ILE A 1026 18.71 -2.55 -36.74
C ILE A 1026 19.38 -3.58 -37.65
N GLY A 1027 19.47 -3.22 -38.93
CA GLY A 1027 20.10 -4.05 -39.95
C GLY A 1027 21.61 -4.18 -39.74
N LYS A 1028 22.11 -5.40 -39.78
CA LYS A 1028 23.55 -5.70 -39.80
C LYS A 1028 24.02 -5.84 -41.24
N LYS A 1029 24.61 -4.79 -41.82
CA LYS A 1029 25.12 -4.83 -43.20
C LYS A 1029 26.34 -5.75 -43.31
N TYR A 1030 26.29 -6.69 -44.26
CA TYR A 1030 27.42 -7.55 -44.60
C TYR A 1030 27.46 -7.81 -46.13
N PHE A 1031 27.17 -9.03 -46.60
CA PHE A 1031 27.06 -9.34 -48.04
C PHE A 1031 25.67 -9.05 -48.63
N PHE A 1032 24.62 -9.30 -47.85
CA PHE A 1032 23.24 -9.01 -48.24
C PHE A 1032 22.83 -7.62 -47.77
N ASP A 1033 22.06 -6.92 -48.59
CA ASP A 1033 21.42 -5.67 -48.17
C ASP A 1033 20.38 -5.98 -47.08
N PRO A 1034 20.51 -5.41 -45.88
CA PRO A 1034 19.61 -5.72 -44.79
C PRO A 1034 18.18 -5.31 -45.09
N ALA A 1035 17.20 -6.11 -44.66
CA ALA A 1035 15.79 -5.79 -44.80
C ALA A 1035 14.98 -6.22 -43.58
N LEU A 1036 13.99 -5.41 -43.16
CA LEU A 1036 13.06 -5.82 -42.12
C LEU A 1036 12.24 -7.02 -42.60
N VAL A 1037 11.63 -6.95 -43.79
CA VAL A 1037 10.94 -8.08 -44.42
C VAL A 1037 11.64 -8.45 -45.72
N TYR A 1038 11.99 -9.72 -45.90
CA TYR A 1038 12.62 -10.22 -47.12
C TYR A 1038 11.79 -11.33 -47.76
N LEU A 1039 11.41 -11.15 -49.02
CA LEU A 1039 10.67 -12.12 -49.82
C LEU A 1039 11.59 -12.74 -50.88
N SER A 1040 11.99 -13.99 -50.68
CA SER A 1040 12.77 -14.73 -51.68
C SER A 1040 11.92 -15.25 -52.84
N ASN A 1041 10.58 -15.28 -52.68
CA ASN A 1041 9.63 -15.76 -53.67
C ASN A 1041 8.37 -14.87 -53.69
N SER A 1042 7.39 -15.20 -54.53
CA SER A 1042 6.13 -14.48 -54.65
C SER A 1042 5.27 -14.61 -53.39
N LEU A 1043 4.49 -13.56 -53.10
CA LEU A 1043 3.47 -13.51 -52.04
C LEU A 1043 2.09 -13.52 -52.71
N ILE A 1044 1.20 -14.43 -52.31
CA ILE A 1044 -0.16 -14.54 -52.85
C ILE A 1044 -1.14 -14.15 -51.75
N LEU A 1045 -1.98 -13.15 -52.02
CA LEU A 1045 -3.01 -12.66 -51.12
C LEU A 1045 -4.36 -12.82 -51.81
N GLN A 1046 -5.28 -13.58 -51.22
CA GLN A 1046 -6.58 -13.84 -51.85
C GLN A 1046 -7.77 -13.90 -50.88
N GLY A 1047 -8.96 -13.51 -51.33
CA GLY A 1047 -10.20 -13.72 -50.58
C GLY A 1047 -10.25 -12.99 -49.23
N GLY A 1048 -10.02 -11.67 -49.22
CA GLY A 1048 -10.09 -10.85 -48.00
C GLY A 1048 -8.84 -10.91 -47.13
N ALA A 1049 -7.77 -11.55 -47.61
CA ALA A 1049 -6.49 -11.63 -46.92
C ALA A 1049 -5.88 -10.25 -46.64
N GLN A 1050 -5.16 -10.13 -45.53
CA GLN A 1050 -4.44 -8.92 -45.15
C GLN A 1050 -2.95 -9.19 -44.99
N TRP A 1051 -2.12 -8.35 -45.59
CA TRP A 1051 -0.70 -8.27 -45.29
C TRP A 1051 -0.36 -6.86 -44.83
N ARG A 1052 0.28 -6.72 -43.66
CA ARG A 1052 0.54 -5.43 -43.03
C ARG A 1052 1.98 -5.33 -42.56
N VAL A 1053 2.69 -4.29 -43.00
CA VAL A 1053 4.03 -3.94 -42.50
C VAL A 1053 3.99 -2.47 -42.05
N GLU A 1054 3.55 -2.22 -40.81
CA GLU A 1054 3.14 -0.89 -40.34
C GLU A 1054 3.82 -0.48 -39.02
N GLY A 1055 4.00 0.81 -38.76
CA GLY A 1055 4.52 1.31 -37.46
C GLY A 1055 5.98 0.96 -37.13
N ASN A 1056 6.73 0.33 -38.04
CA ASN A 1056 8.08 -0.15 -37.76
C ASN A 1056 9.13 0.97 -37.78
N ASN A 1057 10.08 0.92 -36.84
CA ASN A 1057 11.26 1.79 -36.80
C ASN A 1057 12.49 1.03 -37.33
N VAL A 1058 12.88 1.32 -38.58
CA VAL A 1058 13.92 0.59 -39.30
C VAL A 1058 15.15 1.48 -39.52
N SER A 1059 16.33 0.98 -39.15
CA SER A 1059 17.61 1.67 -39.33
C SER A 1059 18.61 0.81 -40.12
N ALA A 1060 19.34 1.45 -41.05
CA ALA A 1060 20.37 0.84 -41.90
C ALA A 1060 19.90 -0.41 -42.69
N ALA A 1061 18.60 -0.47 -43.02
CA ALA A 1061 17.97 -1.58 -43.74
C ALA A 1061 16.79 -1.07 -44.57
N SER A 1062 16.41 -1.82 -45.61
CA SER A 1062 15.15 -1.62 -46.31
C SER A 1062 13.98 -2.11 -45.45
N VAL A 1063 12.79 -1.51 -45.58
CA VAL A 1063 11.59 -2.05 -44.91
C VAL A 1063 11.16 -3.38 -45.56
N LEU A 1064 11.23 -3.46 -46.89
CA LEU A 1064 10.89 -4.63 -47.68
C LEU A 1064 11.94 -4.85 -48.78
N SER A 1065 12.32 -6.12 -49.01
CA SER A 1065 13.17 -6.52 -50.15
C SER A 1065 12.61 -7.77 -50.83
N ILE A 1066 12.73 -7.85 -52.15
CA ILE A 1066 12.24 -8.96 -52.98
C ILE A 1066 13.39 -9.44 -53.87
N SER A 1067 13.68 -10.74 -53.85
CA SER A 1067 14.93 -11.30 -54.39
C SER A 1067 15.13 -11.12 -55.92
N HIS A 1068 14.06 -11.25 -56.71
CA HIS A 1068 14.13 -11.21 -58.17
C HIS A 1068 12.95 -10.44 -58.78
N PRO A 1069 13.13 -9.71 -59.89
CA PRO A 1069 12.06 -8.95 -60.55
C PRO A 1069 10.87 -9.80 -61.03
N GLN A 1070 11.08 -11.10 -61.22
CA GLN A 1070 10.03 -12.04 -61.65
C GLN A 1070 9.08 -12.43 -60.52
N GLN A 1071 9.47 -12.23 -59.25
CA GLN A 1071 8.63 -12.50 -58.10
C GLN A 1071 7.60 -11.38 -57.91
N LYS A 1072 6.34 -11.75 -57.72
CA LYS A 1072 5.23 -10.79 -57.66
C LYS A 1072 4.47 -10.93 -56.35
N ILE A 1073 3.96 -9.81 -55.86
CA ILE A 1073 2.89 -9.79 -54.87
C ILE A 1073 1.57 -9.83 -55.66
N ARG A 1074 0.83 -10.93 -55.56
CA ARG A 1074 -0.42 -11.14 -56.29
C ARG A 1074 -1.59 -10.93 -55.35
N LEU A 1075 -2.46 -9.99 -55.68
CA LEU A 1075 -3.69 -9.72 -54.95
C LEU A 1075 -4.88 -10.19 -55.80
N SER A 1076 -5.76 -11.01 -55.23
CA SER A 1076 -7.00 -11.43 -55.87
C SER A 1076 -8.17 -11.48 -54.87
N GLY A 1077 -9.41 -11.40 -55.37
CA GLY A 1077 -10.61 -11.41 -54.53
C GLY A 1077 -10.88 -10.06 -53.81
N SER A 1078 -12.15 -9.86 -53.44
CA SER A 1078 -12.63 -8.65 -52.76
C SER A 1078 -12.14 -8.56 -51.32
N GLY A 1079 -11.80 -7.34 -50.88
CA GLY A 1079 -11.40 -7.05 -49.48
C GLY A 1079 -9.93 -7.35 -49.17
N THR A 1080 -9.18 -7.92 -50.11
CA THR A 1080 -7.75 -8.21 -49.93
C THR A 1080 -6.96 -6.89 -49.78
N THR A 1081 -6.16 -6.78 -48.71
CA THR A 1081 -5.49 -5.53 -48.32
C THR A 1081 -3.99 -5.73 -48.15
N VAL A 1082 -3.20 -4.78 -48.65
CA VAL A 1082 -1.75 -4.65 -48.39
C VAL A 1082 -1.50 -3.28 -47.81
N VAL A 1083 -0.83 -3.22 -46.65
CA VAL A 1083 -0.47 -2.00 -45.92
C VAL A 1083 1.04 -1.92 -45.77
#